data_AF-A0ABD4WKG1-F1
#
_entry.id   AF-A0ABD4WKG1-F1
#
_cell.length_a   1.000
_cell.length_b   1.000
_cell.length_c   1.000
_cell.angle_alpha   90.00
_cell.angle_beta   90.00
_cell.angle_gamma   90.00
#
_symmetry.space_group_name_H-M   'P 1'
#
loop_
_entity.id
_entity.type
_entity.pdbx_description
1 polymer ?
#
loop_
_entity_poly.entity_id
_entity_poly.type
_entity_poly.pdbx_seq_one_letter_code
_entity_poly.pdbx_strand_id
1 'polypeptide(L)'
;MKKILLLMAIFFSVLLQAQLNTLSMNLPQGHPRYLTDAGGKETTLKLISNEPWAEEVFGKLKSKTDVYVRLTEAQPEWLLSRLAMYWESHATDVYVKGETFDYAGGEKAPVPTVRYTGTRGTFATHSRPKLEDVVPYDDAGGNVTFCNNSLPGRPMESVHPSKTGRNIESLNREIMGIARDAAFLYWLTDDEKYAKLAAGVFDTYMQGIYYRNVPVDLNHGHQQTLVGMTSFEVIHEDILKDIVPLYDFLYGYLHSNYADKLEIYAGAFKKWAENIIANGVPHNNWNLMQARYVMDIGMILEDNRCYADGKGREYYIDYVLNRSSIRQWSLKKLADYGYDSNTGIWAECPGYSGVVLNDYANFTNLFDRNLGYDLTLDLPVIPKAVAATPQYLFPNRMMCGFGDTHPGYLNTSPIIRMIENAQVNGKKEQEDYFTALLKCLKPDMGEANGKRNARVSINSFFDDKPLVLNPDIKAGKIEDYVSPLFYAPNVSWLVQRNGMHPRHSLMVSLNGSEGNHMHANGISMELYGKGYVLGPDAGIGLYLYSGLDYLEYYSQFPSHNTVCVDGISSYPVMKSNHAFRVNSCFPAPVSKKGEFYPITYSEVYFREPESCADQTRLTSIVTTGPETGYYVDIFRSRKVQGGDKMHDYFYHNLGQTLSLTGTDGTDLGLQPTEELSFAGAHLYAYSYIYNKKAVQTAKDVKASFTIDMKDGDDISMNLWMKGEKGRKVFTALSPMTEGYSRTPGMPYNIKEQPTLTFVARQSGEAWSRPFVAIYEPSSVNEPGQIESVTFPEVECKDKGSHVAVCVEQRNGRKDCILSSDNASHPCGMGDMKAKAVYALCGNKAGKETTLFLGNGTLLQTPRVTIKSEKPANVLLEHQLDGWYYEASADCTITIKGQTYKAKATKGLEYLGR
;
A
#
# COMPACT_ATOMS: atom_id res chain seq x y z
N MET A 1 51.02 -1.73 9.31
CA MET A 1 50.74 -0.56 10.17
C MET A 1 49.89 0.52 9.49
N LYS A 2 50.31 1.17 8.39
CA LYS A 2 49.51 2.25 7.75
C LYS A 2 48.07 1.86 7.34
N LYS A 3 47.84 0.67 6.80
CA LYS A 3 46.47 0.18 6.47
C LYS A 3 45.60 -0.11 7.72
N ILE A 4 46.21 -0.55 8.81
CA ILE A 4 45.53 -0.81 10.09
C ILE A 4 45.18 0.51 10.78
N LEU A 5 46.09 1.49 10.73
CA LEU A 5 45.85 2.85 11.22
C LEU A 5 44.79 3.58 10.40
N LEU A 6 44.71 3.35 9.08
CA LEU A 6 43.66 3.90 8.22
C LEU A 6 42.30 3.25 8.50
N LEU A 7 42.26 1.91 8.67
CA LEU A 7 41.05 1.19 9.07
C LEU A 7 40.59 1.61 10.48
N MET A 8 41.52 1.76 11.44
CA MET A 8 41.20 2.30 12.76
C MET A 8 40.73 3.75 12.67
N ALA A 9 41.37 4.62 11.88
CA ALA A 9 40.95 6.01 11.73
C ALA A 9 39.56 6.13 11.07
N ILE A 10 39.25 5.28 10.08
CA ILE A 10 37.92 5.19 9.46
C ILE A 10 36.90 4.66 10.48
N PHE A 11 37.26 3.64 11.27
CA PHE A 11 36.40 3.09 12.32
C PHE A 11 36.14 4.11 13.45
N PHE A 12 37.18 4.84 13.86
CA PHE A 12 37.09 5.93 14.84
C PHE A 12 36.33 7.14 14.29
N SER A 13 36.45 7.48 13.00
CA SER A 13 35.65 8.56 12.41
C SER A 13 34.17 8.18 12.29
N VAL A 14 33.85 6.92 11.97
CA VAL A 14 32.46 6.44 11.95
C VAL A 14 31.88 6.39 13.37
N LEU A 15 32.66 5.96 14.36
CA LEU A 15 32.27 6.00 15.78
C LEU A 15 32.12 7.44 16.31
N LEU A 16 33.03 8.37 15.94
CA LEU A 16 32.91 9.78 16.31
C LEU A 16 31.69 10.43 15.67
N GLN A 17 31.38 10.12 14.40
CA GLN A 17 30.25 10.70 13.68
C GLN A 17 28.91 10.14 14.19
N ALA A 18 28.85 8.88 14.61
CA ALA A 18 27.70 8.28 15.30
C ALA A 18 27.52 8.82 16.75
N GLN A 19 28.62 9.08 17.47
CA GLN A 19 28.56 9.79 18.75
C GLN A 19 28.13 11.26 18.58
N LEU A 20 28.62 11.95 17.55
CA LEU A 20 28.26 13.35 17.26
C LEU A 20 26.76 13.54 16.98
N ASN A 21 26.11 12.58 16.31
CA ASN A 21 24.66 12.65 16.02
C ASN A 21 23.77 12.34 17.24
N THR A 22 24.22 11.53 18.21
CA THR A 22 23.50 11.34 19.48
C THR A 22 23.78 12.47 20.49
N LEU A 23 24.94 13.12 20.40
CA LEU A 23 25.32 14.31 21.18
C LEU A 23 24.50 15.57 20.84
N SER A 24 23.88 15.63 19.65
CA SER A 24 22.95 16.72 19.27
C SER A 24 21.51 16.51 19.75
N MET A 25 21.17 15.33 20.26
CA MET A 25 19.83 15.04 20.77
C MET A 25 19.70 15.48 22.23
N ASN A 26 18.56 16.08 22.57
CA ASN A 26 18.23 16.34 23.95
C ASN A 26 17.71 15.05 24.60
N LEU A 27 18.44 14.49 25.57
CA LEU A 27 18.03 13.31 26.32
C LEU A 27 17.56 13.72 27.73
N PRO A 28 16.24 13.80 27.98
CA PRO A 28 15.71 14.19 29.29
C PRO A 28 16.16 13.21 30.38
N GLN A 29 16.66 13.72 31.51
CA GLN A 29 17.27 12.91 32.58
C GLN A 29 16.27 12.38 33.63
N GLY A 30 15.08 12.98 33.76
CA GLY A 30 14.05 12.54 34.72
C GLY A 30 12.97 11.67 34.09
N HIS A 31 12.16 11.00 34.93
CA HIS A 31 10.94 10.29 34.54
C HIS A 31 9.69 11.07 34.99
N PRO A 32 8.57 11.04 34.22
CA PRO A 32 8.42 10.42 32.91
C PRO A 32 9.17 11.19 31.80
N ARG A 33 9.48 10.50 30.70
CA ARG A 33 10.23 11.00 29.54
C ARG A 33 9.79 10.39 28.20
N TYR A 34 8.81 9.48 28.21
CA TYR A 34 8.29 8.82 27.02
C TYR A 34 7.08 9.56 26.42
N LEU A 35 6.01 9.75 27.20
CA LEU A 35 4.82 10.50 26.72
C LEU A 35 4.90 12.00 27.06
N THR A 36 5.70 12.37 28.06
CA THR A 36 5.86 13.73 28.54
C THR A 36 7.18 13.87 29.29
N ASP A 37 7.51 15.06 29.78
CA ASP A 37 8.74 15.37 30.52
C ASP A 37 8.44 15.83 31.96
N ALA A 38 9.47 16.34 32.65
CA ALA A 38 9.36 16.85 34.03
C ALA A 38 8.32 17.99 34.19
N GLY A 39 8.08 18.81 33.17
CA GLY A 39 7.05 19.86 33.15
C GLY A 39 5.66 19.36 32.72
N GLY A 40 5.59 18.11 32.27
CA GLY A 40 4.37 17.45 31.80
C GLY A 40 3.23 17.42 32.80
N LYS A 41 3.52 17.22 34.09
CA LYS A 41 2.51 17.11 35.15
C LYS A 41 1.67 18.38 35.25
N GLU A 42 2.32 19.53 35.32
CA GLU A 42 1.63 20.82 35.40
C GLU A 42 0.84 21.12 34.12
N THR A 43 1.41 20.80 32.96
CA THR A 43 0.75 20.98 31.66
C THR A 43 -0.53 20.15 31.56
N THR A 44 -0.47 18.87 31.96
CA THR A 44 -1.62 17.96 31.95
C THR A 44 -2.70 18.40 32.94
N LEU A 45 -2.33 18.83 34.15
CA LEU A 45 -3.29 19.38 35.12
C LEU A 45 -4.00 20.63 34.58
N LYS A 46 -3.27 21.55 33.92
CA LYS A 46 -3.86 22.71 33.25
C LYS A 46 -4.80 22.31 32.13
N LEU A 47 -4.42 21.32 31.31
CA LEU A 47 -5.28 20.80 30.23
C LEU A 47 -6.59 20.25 30.79
N ILE A 48 -6.52 19.41 31.82
CA ILE A 48 -7.69 18.83 32.48
C ILE A 48 -8.59 19.93 33.08
N SER A 49 -7.99 20.96 33.68
CA SER A 49 -8.74 22.08 34.27
C SER A 49 -9.40 23.00 33.24
N ASN A 50 -8.85 23.11 32.03
CA ASN A 50 -9.26 24.12 31.05
C ASN A 50 -10.15 23.55 29.94
N GLU A 51 -10.06 22.24 29.67
CA GLU A 51 -10.73 21.60 28.53
C GLU A 51 -11.78 20.58 29.00
N PRO A 52 -13.09 20.77 28.71
CA PRO A 52 -14.15 19.87 29.16
C PRO A 52 -13.98 18.41 28.71
N TRP A 53 -13.45 18.17 27.51
CA TRP A 53 -13.19 16.81 27.02
C TRP A 53 -12.07 16.12 27.82
N ALA A 54 -11.07 16.88 28.28
CA ALA A 54 -9.95 16.36 29.04
C ALA A 54 -10.38 16.02 30.48
N GLU A 55 -11.21 16.88 31.08
CA GLU A 55 -11.89 16.60 32.35
C GLU A 55 -12.74 15.32 32.28
N GLU A 56 -13.55 15.18 31.21
CA GLU A 56 -14.38 13.99 31.01
C GLU A 56 -13.55 12.71 30.85
N VAL A 57 -12.47 12.75 30.05
CA VAL A 57 -11.56 11.62 29.87
C VAL A 57 -10.90 11.26 31.21
N PHE A 58 -10.38 12.24 31.95
CA PHE A 58 -9.76 12.03 33.26
C PHE A 58 -10.76 11.40 34.25
N GLY A 59 -11.96 11.97 34.38
CA GLY A 59 -12.99 11.47 35.28
C GLY A 59 -13.41 10.03 34.97
N LYS A 60 -13.56 9.69 33.68
CA LYS A 60 -13.85 8.30 33.25
C LYS A 60 -12.68 7.35 33.50
N LEU A 61 -11.45 7.77 33.24
CA LEU A 61 -10.25 6.98 33.49
C LEU A 61 -10.11 6.66 34.99
N LYS A 62 -10.28 7.68 35.83
CA LYS A 62 -10.27 7.54 37.28
C LYS A 62 -11.38 6.62 37.77
N SER A 63 -12.62 6.84 37.32
CA SER A 63 -13.76 6.01 37.73
C SER A 63 -13.59 4.54 37.37
N LYS A 64 -13.05 4.24 36.18
CA LYS A 64 -12.73 2.86 35.77
C LYS A 64 -11.62 2.25 36.64
N THR A 65 -10.54 3.00 36.88
CA THR A 65 -9.41 2.52 37.68
C THR A 65 -9.79 2.30 39.15
N ASP A 66 -10.62 3.18 39.71
CA ASP A 66 -11.11 3.09 41.10
C ASP A 66 -11.88 1.79 41.39
N VAL A 67 -12.48 1.15 40.38
CA VAL A 67 -13.09 -0.19 40.53
C VAL A 67 -12.03 -1.21 40.94
N TYR A 68 -10.89 -1.22 40.24
CA TYR A 68 -9.80 -2.16 40.49
C TYR A 68 -8.99 -1.80 41.73
N VAL A 69 -8.89 -0.51 42.08
CA VAL A 69 -8.34 -0.09 43.37
C VAL A 69 -9.14 -0.71 44.51
N ARG A 70 -10.48 -0.57 44.52
CA ARG A 70 -11.31 -1.16 45.59
C ARG A 70 -11.18 -2.68 45.68
N LEU A 71 -11.13 -3.37 44.53
CA LEU A 71 -10.92 -4.82 44.50
C LEU A 71 -9.55 -5.21 45.08
N THR A 72 -8.52 -4.41 44.80
CA THR A 72 -7.14 -4.67 45.26
C THR A 72 -6.94 -4.24 46.71
N GLU A 73 -7.60 -3.20 47.20
CA GLU A 73 -7.63 -2.87 48.64
C GLU A 73 -8.29 -3.98 49.46
N ALA A 74 -9.36 -4.59 48.92
CA ALA A 74 -10.01 -5.74 49.55
C ALA A 74 -9.19 -7.03 49.45
N GLN A 75 -8.48 -7.22 48.32
CA GLN A 75 -7.66 -8.40 48.01
C GLN A 75 -6.39 -7.94 47.28
N PRO A 76 -5.25 -7.72 47.98
CA PRO A 76 -4.04 -7.11 47.41
C PRO A 76 -3.50 -7.73 46.12
N GLU A 77 -3.79 -9.02 45.90
CA GLU A 77 -3.32 -9.77 44.74
C GLU A 77 -4.40 -9.92 43.66
N TRP A 78 -5.56 -9.26 43.78
CA TRP A 78 -6.72 -9.51 42.91
C TRP A 78 -6.38 -9.35 41.42
N LEU A 79 -5.68 -8.28 41.06
CA LEU A 79 -5.33 -8.00 39.67
C LEU A 79 -4.10 -8.82 39.21
N LEU A 80 -3.06 -8.92 40.04
CA LEU A 80 -1.83 -9.62 39.66
C LEU A 80 -2.02 -11.14 39.55
N SER A 81 -2.86 -11.74 40.40
CA SER A 81 -3.15 -13.18 40.37
C SER A 81 -3.85 -13.63 39.08
N ARG A 82 -4.42 -12.70 38.31
CA ARG A 82 -5.09 -12.95 37.04
C ARG A 82 -4.17 -12.83 35.83
N LEU A 83 -2.89 -12.46 36.02
CA LEU A 83 -1.91 -12.54 34.94
C LEU A 83 -1.78 -13.99 34.46
N ALA A 84 -1.71 -14.16 33.15
CA ALA A 84 -1.36 -15.44 32.55
C ALA A 84 0.15 -15.66 32.69
N MET A 85 0.52 -16.36 33.75
CA MET A 85 1.89 -16.74 34.11
C MET A 85 2.00 -18.26 34.23
N TYR A 86 3.23 -18.76 34.32
CA TYR A 86 3.58 -20.10 34.76
C TYR A 86 3.72 -20.10 36.29
N TRP A 87 2.58 -20.02 36.98
CA TRP A 87 2.48 -19.87 38.44
C TRP A 87 3.01 -21.08 39.23
N GLU A 88 2.83 -22.31 38.75
CA GLU A 88 3.28 -23.52 39.43
C GLU A 88 4.70 -23.92 38.98
N SER A 89 4.90 -23.92 37.66
CA SER A 89 6.12 -24.45 37.04
C SER A 89 7.29 -23.47 37.06
N HIS A 90 7.04 -22.16 37.05
CA HIS A 90 8.05 -21.11 36.86
C HIS A 90 8.98 -21.41 35.66
N ALA A 91 8.39 -21.89 34.56
CA ALA A 91 9.13 -22.38 33.39
C ALA A 91 10.08 -21.31 32.82
N THR A 92 11.37 -21.64 32.70
CA THR A 92 12.35 -20.76 32.05
C THR A 92 12.33 -20.88 30.53
N ASP A 93 11.92 -22.03 30.00
CA ASP A 93 11.93 -22.32 28.56
C ASP A 93 10.52 -22.50 28.00
N VAL A 94 10.32 -22.01 26.78
CA VAL A 94 9.08 -22.16 25.99
C VAL A 94 9.43 -22.80 24.66
N TYR A 95 8.65 -23.79 24.26
CA TYR A 95 8.85 -24.53 23.02
C TYR A 95 7.63 -24.42 22.10
N VAL A 96 7.89 -24.18 20.81
CA VAL A 96 6.88 -24.05 19.77
C VAL A 96 7.18 -25.01 18.61
N LYS A 97 6.17 -25.30 17.78
CA LYS A 97 6.33 -26.03 16.51
C LYS A 97 5.77 -25.18 15.38
N GLY A 98 6.64 -24.44 14.70
CA GLY A 98 6.20 -23.41 13.77
C GLY A 98 5.29 -22.41 14.49
N GLU A 99 4.11 -22.14 13.93
CA GLU A 99 3.20 -21.09 14.41
C GLU A 99 2.28 -21.51 15.59
N THR A 100 2.61 -22.57 16.32
CA THR A 100 1.78 -23.13 17.40
C THR A 100 2.58 -23.47 18.65
N PHE A 101 2.05 -23.14 19.82
CA PHE A 101 2.63 -23.45 21.13
C PHE A 101 2.62 -24.96 21.37
N ASP A 102 3.73 -25.51 21.87
CA ASP A 102 3.87 -26.94 22.18
C ASP A 102 3.86 -27.18 23.69
N TYR A 103 4.88 -26.72 24.42
CA TYR A 103 4.94 -26.84 25.89
C TYR A 103 5.91 -25.82 26.50
N ALA A 104 5.94 -25.74 27.83
CA ALA A 104 6.91 -24.96 28.60
C ALA A 104 7.60 -25.84 29.65
N GLY A 105 8.84 -25.53 30.00
CA GLY A 105 9.66 -26.29 30.94
C GLY A 105 10.96 -25.58 31.28
N GLY A 106 12.06 -26.34 31.36
CA GLY A 106 13.37 -25.82 31.74
C GLY A 106 13.63 -25.85 33.24
N GLU A 107 14.69 -25.17 33.66
CA GLU A 107 14.98 -24.97 35.08
C GLU A 107 13.89 -24.12 35.74
N LYS A 108 13.61 -24.38 37.02
CA LYS A 108 12.59 -23.63 37.76
C LYS A 108 13.12 -22.23 38.10
N ALA A 109 12.54 -21.18 37.53
CA ALA A 109 12.90 -19.80 37.86
C ALA A 109 12.58 -19.46 39.32
N PRO A 110 13.28 -18.47 39.92
CA PRO A 110 13.00 -18.04 41.30
C PRO A 110 11.62 -17.41 41.48
N VAL A 111 10.97 -17.00 40.38
CA VAL A 111 9.63 -16.39 40.35
C VAL A 111 8.79 -16.96 39.20
N PRO A 112 7.46 -16.85 39.24
CA PRO A 112 6.61 -17.17 38.10
C PRO A 112 7.02 -16.41 36.83
N THR A 113 7.04 -17.10 35.70
CA THR A 113 7.44 -16.53 34.40
C THR A 113 6.22 -16.29 33.51
N VAL A 114 6.36 -15.42 32.51
CA VAL A 114 5.22 -15.04 31.64
C VAL A 114 4.83 -16.18 30.71
N ARG A 115 3.51 -16.46 30.62
CA ARG A 115 2.96 -17.46 29.70
C ARG A 115 3.00 -16.99 28.26
N TYR A 116 3.40 -17.88 27.36
CA TYR A 116 3.44 -17.60 25.92
C TYR A 116 2.08 -17.74 25.25
N THR A 117 1.90 -17.05 24.12
CA THR A 117 0.66 -17.08 23.33
C THR A 117 0.41 -18.43 22.65
N GLY A 118 -0.81 -18.71 22.23
CA GLY A 118 -1.22 -20.03 21.76
C GLY A 118 -0.82 -20.37 20.32
N THR A 119 -1.10 -19.46 19.39
CA THR A 119 -0.74 -19.58 17.96
C THR A 119 -0.42 -18.20 17.37
N ARG A 120 0.19 -18.15 16.17
CA ARG A 120 0.43 -16.89 15.44
C ARG A 120 -0.88 -16.17 15.08
N GLY A 121 -1.88 -16.91 14.62
CA GLY A 121 -3.16 -16.38 14.14
C GLY A 121 -4.14 -15.98 15.23
N THR A 122 -5.15 -15.18 14.87
CA THR A 122 -6.24 -14.78 15.79
C THR A 122 -7.32 -15.85 15.96
N PHE A 123 -7.34 -16.87 15.09
CA PHE A 123 -8.30 -17.97 15.20
C PHE A 123 -8.11 -18.72 16.51
N ALA A 124 -9.20 -18.84 17.27
CA ALA A 124 -9.20 -19.51 18.57
C ALA A 124 -10.55 -20.22 18.77
N THR A 125 -10.50 -21.50 19.14
CA THR A 125 -11.71 -22.22 19.58
C THR A 125 -12.12 -21.80 20.99
N HIS A 126 -11.16 -21.32 21.79
CA HIS A 126 -11.37 -20.85 23.16
C HIS A 126 -10.94 -19.39 23.29
N SER A 127 -11.81 -18.55 23.83
CA SER A 127 -11.53 -17.13 24.04
C SER A 127 -11.45 -16.81 25.52
N ARG A 128 -10.69 -15.78 25.87
CA ARG A 128 -10.53 -15.37 27.27
C ARG A 128 -11.89 -15.01 27.91
N PRO A 129 -12.10 -15.36 29.18
CA PRO A 129 -13.29 -14.93 29.93
C PRO A 129 -13.22 -13.43 30.24
N LYS A 130 -14.26 -12.88 30.88
CA LYS A 130 -14.16 -11.54 31.47
C LYS A 130 -13.12 -11.54 32.58
N LEU A 131 -12.51 -10.38 32.86
CA LEU A 131 -11.42 -10.29 33.83
C LEU A 131 -11.82 -10.77 35.23
N GLU A 132 -13.04 -10.45 35.68
CA GLU A 132 -13.56 -10.92 36.97
C GLU A 132 -13.67 -12.44 37.08
N ASP A 133 -13.92 -13.12 35.95
CA ASP A 133 -14.11 -14.57 35.84
C ASP A 133 -12.80 -15.34 35.58
N VAL A 134 -11.69 -14.63 35.34
CA VAL A 134 -10.36 -15.26 35.22
C VAL A 134 -10.02 -15.95 36.54
N VAL A 135 -9.66 -17.23 36.45
CA VAL A 135 -9.23 -18.04 37.61
C VAL A 135 -7.92 -17.46 38.17
N PRO A 136 -7.87 -17.05 39.45
CA PRO A 136 -6.62 -16.59 40.06
C PRO A 136 -5.57 -17.69 40.08
N TYR A 137 -4.32 -17.35 39.75
CA TYR A 137 -3.17 -18.25 39.71
C TYR A 137 -3.35 -19.47 38.77
N ASP A 138 -4.09 -19.28 37.67
CA ASP A 138 -4.40 -20.34 36.69
C ASP A 138 -3.12 -20.88 36.00
N ASP A 139 -2.67 -22.06 36.43
CA ASP A 139 -1.56 -22.81 35.79
C ASP A 139 -1.69 -24.34 35.95
N ALA A 140 -2.89 -24.84 36.26
CA ALA A 140 -3.09 -26.27 36.50
C ALA A 140 -2.67 -27.10 35.27
N GLY A 141 -1.58 -27.87 35.41
CA GLY A 141 -1.03 -28.69 34.33
C GLY A 141 -0.50 -27.91 33.12
N GLY A 142 -0.20 -26.61 33.27
CA GLY A 142 0.24 -25.74 32.16
C GLY A 142 -0.87 -25.29 31.21
N ASN A 143 -2.13 -25.60 31.53
CA ASN A 143 -3.31 -25.19 30.76
C ASN A 143 -3.85 -23.82 31.21
N VAL A 144 -4.74 -23.24 30.40
CA VAL A 144 -5.50 -22.02 30.73
C VAL A 144 -7.00 -22.32 30.72
N THR A 145 -7.76 -21.63 31.57
CA THR A 145 -9.20 -21.85 31.73
C THR A 145 -10.00 -20.80 30.96
N PHE A 146 -10.36 -21.09 29.70
CA PHE A 146 -10.99 -20.15 28.75
C PHE A 146 -12.38 -20.62 28.28
N CYS A 147 -13.18 -19.68 27.73
CA CYS A 147 -14.53 -19.94 27.23
C CYS A 147 -14.52 -20.64 25.88
N ASN A 148 -15.14 -21.82 25.78
CA ASN A 148 -15.30 -22.56 24.53
C ASN A 148 -16.36 -21.91 23.63
N ASN A 149 -15.95 -21.31 22.51
CA ASN A 149 -16.84 -20.58 21.61
C ASN A 149 -17.71 -21.48 20.72
N SER A 150 -17.35 -22.76 20.61
CA SER A 150 -18.05 -23.72 19.77
C SER A 150 -19.26 -24.34 20.47
N LEU A 151 -19.44 -24.12 21.77
CA LEU A 151 -20.53 -24.69 22.57
C LEU A 151 -21.55 -23.62 23.00
N PRO A 152 -22.86 -23.95 23.01
CA PRO A 152 -23.89 -23.08 23.59
C PRO A 152 -23.56 -22.72 25.05
N GLY A 153 -23.75 -21.45 25.41
CA GLY A 153 -23.47 -20.97 26.77
C GLY A 153 -22.00 -20.68 27.07
N ARG A 154 -21.07 -20.97 26.16
CA ARG A 154 -19.62 -20.66 26.27
C ARG A 154 -19.00 -21.10 27.62
N PRO A 155 -19.09 -22.39 27.99
CA PRO A 155 -18.55 -22.88 29.26
C PRO A 155 -17.05 -22.62 29.37
N MET A 156 -16.56 -22.41 30.59
CA MET A 156 -15.12 -22.34 30.86
C MET A 156 -14.53 -23.75 30.93
N GLU A 157 -13.46 -23.97 30.18
CA GLU A 157 -12.76 -25.25 30.11
C GLU A 157 -11.25 -25.02 30.29
N SER A 158 -10.61 -25.88 31.09
CA SER A 158 -9.15 -25.94 31.15
C SER A 158 -8.62 -26.56 29.86
N VAL A 159 -7.89 -25.77 29.08
CA VAL A 159 -7.47 -26.11 27.72
C VAL A 159 -5.99 -25.83 27.50
N HIS A 160 -5.39 -26.62 26.61
CA HIS A 160 -4.04 -26.40 26.15
C HIS A 160 -3.90 -25.01 25.46
N PRO A 161 -2.82 -24.25 25.72
CA PRO A 161 -2.64 -22.90 25.15
C PRO A 161 -2.77 -22.82 23.63
N SER A 162 -2.41 -23.88 22.89
CA SER A 162 -2.55 -23.92 21.43
C SER A 162 -3.99 -23.76 20.89
N LYS A 163 -5.01 -23.83 21.75
CA LYS A 163 -6.42 -23.63 21.37
C LYS A 163 -6.91 -22.18 21.52
N THR A 164 -6.06 -21.30 22.05
CA THR A 164 -6.49 -19.95 22.45
C THR A 164 -6.13 -18.84 21.46
N GLY A 165 -5.41 -19.15 20.37
CA GLY A 165 -4.86 -18.12 19.49
C GLY A 165 -4.07 -17.08 20.30
N ARG A 166 -4.30 -15.79 20.01
CA ARG A 166 -3.70 -14.63 20.69
C ARG A 166 -4.41 -14.17 21.97
N ASN A 167 -5.26 -15.00 22.58
CA ASN A 167 -6.05 -14.56 23.75
C ASN A 167 -5.21 -14.43 25.06
N ILE A 168 -4.12 -15.20 25.22
CA ILE A 168 -3.25 -15.14 26.41
C ILE A 168 -2.55 -13.77 26.51
N GLU A 169 -1.90 -13.34 25.43
CA GLU A 169 -1.30 -12.00 25.34
C GLU A 169 -2.38 -10.91 25.49
N SER A 170 -3.57 -11.10 24.92
CA SER A 170 -4.66 -10.12 25.03
C SER A 170 -5.12 -9.96 26.48
N LEU A 171 -5.20 -11.05 27.26
CA LEU A 171 -5.48 -11.00 28.70
C LEU A 171 -4.42 -10.21 29.46
N ASN A 172 -3.15 -10.54 29.26
CA ASN A 172 -2.05 -9.82 29.91
C ASN A 172 -2.03 -8.34 29.54
N ARG A 173 -2.35 -7.98 28.28
CA ARG A 173 -2.46 -6.59 27.84
C ARG A 173 -3.61 -5.83 28.49
N GLU A 174 -4.77 -6.45 28.72
CA GLU A 174 -5.86 -5.80 29.47
C GLU A 174 -5.44 -5.48 30.90
N ILE A 175 -4.84 -6.44 31.60
CA ILE A 175 -4.35 -6.27 32.97
C ILE A 175 -3.27 -5.18 33.03
N MET A 176 -2.33 -5.20 32.08
CA MET A 176 -1.27 -4.21 31.99
C MET A 176 -1.79 -2.82 31.65
N GLY A 177 -2.82 -2.72 30.82
CA GLY A 177 -3.50 -1.46 30.52
C GLY A 177 -4.15 -0.83 31.77
N ILE A 178 -4.76 -1.64 32.63
CA ILE A 178 -5.31 -1.18 33.92
C ILE A 178 -4.19 -0.66 34.83
N ALA A 179 -3.08 -1.41 34.93
CA ALA A 179 -1.93 -1.01 35.73
C ALA A 179 -1.25 0.27 35.20
N ARG A 180 -1.18 0.44 33.87
CA ARG A 180 -0.70 1.67 33.21
C ARG A 180 -1.56 2.87 33.56
N ASP A 181 -2.88 2.73 33.48
CA ASP A 181 -3.80 3.84 33.79
C ASP A 181 -3.69 4.23 35.28
N ALA A 182 -3.48 3.24 36.17
CA ALA A 182 -3.18 3.48 37.58
C ALA A 182 -1.82 4.19 37.78
N ALA A 183 -0.76 3.77 37.09
CA ALA A 183 0.55 4.45 37.15
C ALA A 183 0.45 5.92 36.73
N PHE A 184 -0.29 6.22 35.66
CA PHE A 184 -0.56 7.60 35.24
C PHE A 184 -1.34 8.40 36.30
N LEU A 185 -2.39 7.82 36.89
CA LEU A 185 -3.15 8.48 37.96
C LEU A 185 -2.30 8.74 39.20
N TYR A 186 -1.43 7.80 39.59
CA TYR A 186 -0.45 8.01 40.65
C TYR A 186 0.46 9.20 40.35
N TRP A 187 1.10 9.19 39.17
CA TRP A 187 2.00 10.29 38.77
C TRP A 187 1.30 11.65 38.82
N LEU A 188 0.03 11.72 38.39
CA LEU A 188 -0.72 12.97 38.33
C LEU A 188 -1.24 13.43 39.71
N THR A 189 -1.62 12.50 40.60
CA THR A 189 -2.34 12.81 41.86
C THR A 189 -1.52 12.60 43.13
N ASP A 190 -0.39 11.92 43.04
CA ASP A 190 0.45 11.46 44.17
C ASP A 190 -0.28 10.50 45.14
N ASP A 191 -1.45 9.98 44.78
CA ASP A 191 -2.21 9.04 45.62
C ASP A 191 -1.67 7.60 45.49
N GLU A 192 -0.99 7.14 46.54
CA GLU A 192 -0.30 5.84 46.58
C GLU A 192 -1.18 4.62 46.29
N LYS A 193 -2.50 4.70 46.47
CA LYS A 193 -3.37 3.55 46.18
C LYS A 193 -3.29 3.11 44.72
N TYR A 194 -3.08 4.06 43.81
CA TYR A 194 -2.90 3.78 42.39
C TYR A 194 -1.52 3.15 42.11
N ALA A 195 -0.47 3.60 42.79
CA ALA A 195 0.86 2.98 42.70
C ALA A 195 0.85 1.54 43.20
N LYS A 196 0.16 1.26 44.32
CA LYS A 196 0.03 -0.09 44.89
C LYS A 196 -0.70 -1.04 43.94
N LEU A 197 -1.76 -0.56 43.28
CA LEU A 197 -2.46 -1.33 42.23
C LEU A 197 -1.53 -1.69 41.06
N ALA A 198 -0.70 -0.75 40.61
CA ALA A 198 0.18 -0.94 39.45
C ALA A 198 1.43 -1.78 39.75
N ALA A 199 2.08 -1.53 40.90
CA ALA A 199 3.42 -2.04 41.19
C ALA A 199 3.49 -3.56 41.25
N GLY A 200 2.53 -4.23 41.90
CA GLY A 200 2.51 -5.69 41.99
C GLY A 200 2.36 -6.37 40.62
N VAL A 201 1.51 -5.82 39.76
CA VAL A 201 1.30 -6.32 38.38
C VAL A 201 2.58 -6.16 37.56
N PHE A 202 3.17 -4.95 37.58
CA PHE A 202 4.38 -4.65 36.84
C PHE A 202 5.56 -5.50 37.30
N ASP A 203 5.81 -5.55 38.61
CA ASP A 203 6.92 -6.29 39.21
C ASP A 203 6.85 -7.78 38.86
N THR A 204 5.68 -8.41 39.05
CA THR A 204 5.47 -9.84 38.75
C THR A 204 5.75 -10.13 37.27
N TYR A 205 5.18 -9.34 36.37
CA TYR A 205 5.33 -9.56 34.93
C TYR A 205 6.77 -9.35 34.47
N MET A 206 7.43 -8.28 34.92
CA MET A 206 8.77 -7.90 34.48
C MET A 206 9.84 -8.86 34.98
N GLN A 207 9.76 -9.32 36.24
CA GLN A 207 10.65 -10.37 36.71
C GLN A 207 10.41 -11.67 35.92
N GLY A 208 9.15 -11.99 35.62
CA GLY A 208 8.81 -13.17 34.83
C GLY A 208 9.37 -13.16 33.40
N ILE A 209 9.52 -11.99 32.77
CA ILE A 209 10.22 -11.83 31.49
C ILE A 209 11.73 -11.92 31.68
N TYR A 210 12.27 -11.29 32.73
CA TYR A 210 13.69 -11.33 33.03
C TYR A 210 14.23 -12.75 33.21
N TYR A 211 13.50 -13.63 33.89
CA TYR A 211 13.95 -15.01 34.14
C TYR A 211 13.62 -15.99 33.01
N ARG A 212 12.78 -15.62 32.03
CA ARG A 212 12.43 -16.52 30.91
C ARG A 212 13.38 -16.35 29.72
N ASN A 213 13.70 -17.45 29.06
CA ASN A 213 14.50 -17.50 27.84
C ASN A 213 13.66 -17.18 26.59
N VAL A 214 14.35 -16.89 25.49
CA VAL A 214 13.70 -16.74 24.18
C VAL A 214 13.09 -18.10 23.78
N PRO A 215 11.85 -18.13 23.25
CA PRO A 215 11.23 -19.38 22.81
C PRO A 215 12.05 -20.13 21.76
N VAL A 216 11.98 -21.46 21.81
CA VAL A 216 12.66 -22.37 20.88
C VAL A 216 11.66 -23.02 19.93
N ASP A 217 11.86 -22.86 18.62
CA ASP A 217 11.13 -23.61 17.60
C ASP A 217 11.74 -25.00 17.43
N LEU A 218 10.99 -26.02 17.85
CA LEU A 218 11.37 -27.42 17.78
C LEU A 218 11.49 -27.93 16.33
N ASN A 219 10.91 -27.22 15.37
CA ASN A 219 11.11 -27.54 13.96
C ASN A 219 12.46 -27.04 13.43
N HIS A 220 13.19 -26.23 14.20
CA HIS A 220 14.39 -25.50 13.74
C HIS A 220 14.12 -24.73 12.44
N GLY A 221 12.89 -24.21 12.29
CA GLY A 221 12.40 -23.58 11.06
C GLY A 221 12.54 -22.06 11.06
N HIS A 222 11.97 -21.44 10.02
CA HIS A 222 12.01 -19.98 9.86
C HIS A 222 11.40 -19.23 11.06
N GLN A 223 10.44 -19.85 11.76
CA GLN A 223 9.79 -19.27 12.92
C GLN A 223 10.76 -18.87 14.03
N GLN A 224 11.84 -19.64 14.26
CA GLN A 224 12.86 -19.29 15.25
C GLN A 224 13.44 -17.89 15.04
N THR A 225 13.48 -17.45 13.78
CA THR A 225 14.02 -16.15 13.41
C THR A 225 13.01 -15.02 13.54
N LEU A 226 11.76 -15.31 13.95
CA LEU A 226 10.67 -14.34 14.09
C LEU A 226 10.13 -14.26 15.53
N VAL A 227 10.38 -15.27 16.39
CA VAL A 227 9.78 -15.34 17.73
C VAL A 227 10.06 -14.11 18.59
N GLY A 228 8.97 -13.57 19.12
CA GLY A 228 9.00 -12.61 20.21
C GLY A 228 9.22 -13.30 21.55
N MET A 229 9.38 -12.51 22.59
CA MET A 229 9.24 -12.99 23.96
C MET A 229 7.80 -13.41 24.21
N THR A 230 6.78 -12.63 23.84
CA THR A 230 5.39 -12.88 24.25
C THR A 230 4.47 -13.37 23.13
N SER A 231 4.93 -13.28 21.88
CA SER A 231 4.17 -13.62 20.68
C SER A 231 5.04 -14.27 19.61
N PHE A 232 4.41 -14.91 18.62
CA PHE A 232 5.13 -15.63 17.55
C PHE A 232 5.97 -14.73 16.65
N GLU A 233 5.66 -13.44 16.54
CA GLU A 233 6.37 -12.51 15.68
C GLU A 233 6.77 -11.30 16.49
N VAL A 234 8.03 -10.87 16.43
CA VAL A 234 8.56 -9.70 17.17
C VAL A 234 7.78 -8.40 16.91
N ILE A 235 7.06 -8.30 15.79
CA ILE A 235 6.17 -7.19 15.46
C ILE A 235 4.89 -7.14 16.31
N HIS A 236 4.62 -8.21 17.06
CA HIS A 236 3.47 -8.39 17.93
C HIS A 236 3.82 -8.35 19.42
N GLU A 237 4.93 -7.73 19.80
CA GLU A 237 5.22 -7.34 21.20
C GLU A 237 4.35 -6.15 21.65
N ASP A 238 3.04 -6.23 21.35
CA ASP A 238 2.07 -5.16 21.54
C ASP A 238 1.93 -4.74 23.01
N ILE A 239 2.32 -5.60 23.95
CA ILE A 239 2.32 -5.31 25.39
C ILE A 239 3.29 -4.20 25.78
N LEU A 240 4.35 -3.96 24.98
CA LEU A 240 5.28 -2.84 25.20
C LEU A 240 4.56 -1.49 25.11
N LYS A 241 3.48 -1.38 24.32
CA LYS A 241 2.63 -0.17 24.24
C LYS A 241 1.96 0.18 25.58
N ASP A 242 1.82 -0.80 26.46
CA ASP A 242 1.20 -0.65 27.78
C ASP A 242 2.29 -0.58 28.89
N ILE A 243 3.31 -1.44 28.83
CA ILE A 243 4.39 -1.53 29.84
C ILE A 243 5.32 -0.31 29.85
N VAL A 244 5.71 0.19 28.68
CA VAL A 244 6.66 1.32 28.58
C VAL A 244 6.11 2.57 29.28
N PRO A 245 4.91 3.08 28.96
CA PRO A 245 4.35 4.22 29.69
C PRO A 245 4.02 3.89 31.16
N LEU A 246 3.66 2.64 31.49
CA LEU A 246 3.45 2.25 32.88
C LEU A 246 4.73 2.45 33.70
N TYR A 247 5.85 1.86 33.26
CA TYR A 247 7.14 1.97 33.94
C TYR A 247 7.55 3.43 34.10
N ASP A 248 7.41 4.21 33.02
CA ASP A 248 7.83 5.60 32.98
C ASP A 248 7.06 6.48 33.99
N PHE A 249 5.74 6.31 34.11
CA PHE A 249 4.94 7.02 35.12
C PHE A 249 5.12 6.49 36.53
N LEU A 250 5.36 5.18 36.70
CA LEU A 250 5.51 4.54 38.02
C LEU A 250 6.95 4.65 38.57
N TYR A 251 7.91 5.11 37.76
CA TYR A 251 9.35 5.05 38.07
C TYR A 251 9.70 5.58 39.46
N GLY A 252 9.17 6.74 39.86
CA GLY A 252 9.47 7.33 41.17
C GLY A 252 9.07 6.42 42.35
N TYR A 253 7.95 5.72 42.23
CA TYR A 253 7.50 4.76 43.23
C TYR A 253 8.36 3.49 43.22
N LEU A 254 8.72 2.98 42.04
CA LEU A 254 9.61 1.82 41.90
C LEU A 254 11.00 2.12 42.45
N HIS A 255 11.54 3.31 42.18
CA HIS A 255 12.83 3.73 42.70
C HIS A 255 12.85 3.79 44.24
N SER A 256 11.73 4.16 44.85
CA SER A 256 11.63 4.28 46.32
C SER A 256 11.34 2.94 47.01
N ASN A 257 10.60 2.02 46.36
CA ASN A 257 10.05 0.82 47.01
C ASN A 257 10.57 -0.51 46.42
N TYR A 258 11.20 -0.48 45.25
CA TYR A 258 11.68 -1.65 44.47
C TYR A 258 13.09 -1.38 43.90
N ALA A 259 13.91 -0.60 44.61
CA ALA A 259 15.23 -0.15 44.14
C ALA A 259 16.15 -1.32 43.75
N ASP A 260 16.10 -2.42 44.50
CA ASP A 260 16.86 -3.65 44.29
C ASP A 260 16.46 -4.40 43.01
N LYS A 261 15.30 -4.08 42.43
CA LYS A 261 14.78 -4.73 41.22
C LYS A 261 14.91 -3.86 39.96
N LEU A 262 15.39 -2.63 40.06
CA LEU A 262 15.53 -1.74 38.89
C LEU A 262 16.43 -2.35 37.81
N GLU A 263 17.51 -3.03 38.19
CA GLU A 263 18.38 -3.75 37.25
C GLU A 263 17.65 -4.91 36.55
N ILE A 264 16.77 -5.62 37.27
CA ILE A 264 15.94 -6.70 36.70
C ILE A 264 14.97 -6.13 35.66
N TYR A 265 14.31 -5.01 35.96
CA TYR A 265 13.38 -4.37 35.03
C TYR A 265 14.11 -3.88 33.76
N ALA A 266 15.26 -3.21 33.92
CA ALA A 266 16.10 -2.81 32.80
C ALA A 266 16.57 -4.03 31.99
N GLY A 267 16.98 -5.10 32.65
CA GLY A 267 17.38 -6.35 32.01
C GLY A 267 16.24 -7.01 31.19
N ALA A 268 15.01 -6.98 31.68
CA ALA A 268 13.84 -7.47 30.94
C ALA A 268 13.56 -6.64 29.69
N PHE A 269 13.60 -5.31 29.79
CA PHE A 269 13.48 -4.42 28.63
C PHE A 269 14.59 -4.64 27.60
N LYS A 270 15.85 -4.72 28.04
CA LYS A 270 16.98 -5.05 27.17
C LYS A 270 16.81 -6.41 26.51
N LYS A 271 16.33 -7.42 27.24
CA LYS A 271 16.05 -8.75 26.67
C LYS A 271 15.04 -8.69 25.52
N TRP A 272 13.95 -7.91 25.68
CA TRP A 272 13.03 -7.66 24.56
C TRP A 272 13.73 -6.97 23.38
N ALA A 273 14.45 -5.86 23.62
CA ALA A 273 15.11 -5.11 22.57
C ALA A 273 16.14 -5.97 21.81
N GLU A 274 16.97 -6.75 22.52
CA GLU A 274 17.95 -7.64 21.92
C GLU A 274 17.29 -8.79 21.16
N ASN A 275 16.18 -9.36 21.67
CA ASN A 275 15.42 -10.38 20.93
C ASN A 275 14.83 -9.80 19.64
N ILE A 276 14.26 -8.59 19.70
CA ILE A 276 13.73 -7.88 18.53
C ILE A 276 14.84 -7.55 17.53
N ILE A 277 16.03 -7.16 17.98
CA ILE A 277 17.17 -6.87 17.10
C ILE A 277 17.73 -8.15 16.43
N ALA A 278 17.67 -9.28 17.14
CA ALA A 278 18.18 -10.57 16.71
C ALA A 278 17.21 -11.33 15.78
N ASN A 279 15.91 -11.03 15.85
CA ASN A 279 14.84 -11.69 15.10
C ASN A 279 14.07 -10.69 14.21
N GLY A 280 13.14 -11.17 13.39
CA GLY A 280 12.28 -10.39 12.49
C GLY A 280 12.78 -10.26 11.05
N VAL A 281 12.28 -9.22 10.37
CA VAL A 281 12.50 -9.01 8.93
C VAL A 281 13.02 -7.59 8.67
N PRO A 282 14.20 -7.43 8.05
CA PRO A 282 14.90 -6.14 8.05
C PRO A 282 14.50 -5.19 6.91
N HIS A 283 13.86 -5.70 5.86
CA HIS A 283 13.80 -5.02 4.56
C HIS A 283 12.37 -4.71 4.09
N ASN A 284 11.39 -4.74 4.99
CA ASN A 284 10.00 -4.40 4.72
C ASN A 284 9.39 -3.65 5.93
N ASN A 285 8.08 -3.41 5.90
CA ASN A 285 7.33 -2.77 6.97
C ASN A 285 7.57 -3.34 8.39
N TRP A 286 7.91 -4.62 8.54
CA TRP A 286 8.23 -5.20 9.86
C TRP A 286 9.39 -4.47 10.53
N ASN A 287 10.38 -4.02 9.77
CA ASN A 287 11.57 -3.35 10.31
C ASN A 287 11.21 -2.06 11.07
N LEU A 288 10.18 -1.34 10.63
CA LEU A 288 9.70 -0.13 11.30
C LEU A 288 8.92 -0.44 12.58
N MET A 289 8.11 -1.50 12.57
CA MET A 289 7.40 -1.97 13.76
C MET A 289 8.39 -2.42 14.85
N GLN A 290 9.42 -3.17 14.46
CA GLN A 290 10.51 -3.58 15.35
C GLN A 290 11.31 -2.38 15.86
N ALA A 291 11.71 -1.47 14.97
CA ALA A 291 12.41 -0.25 15.34
C ALA A 291 11.62 0.58 16.36
N ARG A 292 10.28 0.62 16.24
CA ARG A 292 9.42 1.33 17.19
C ARG A 292 9.54 0.75 18.59
N TYR A 293 9.44 -0.58 18.75
CA TYR A 293 9.58 -1.21 20.06
C TYR A 293 10.98 -1.01 20.67
N VAL A 294 12.03 -1.11 19.85
CA VAL A 294 13.41 -0.84 20.30
C VAL A 294 13.56 0.63 20.72
N MET A 295 12.96 1.55 19.97
CA MET A 295 12.95 2.97 20.30
C MET A 295 12.19 3.25 21.61
N ASP A 296 10.99 2.69 21.77
CA ASP A 296 10.16 2.86 22.96
C ASP A 296 10.89 2.38 24.23
N ILE A 297 11.60 1.25 24.13
CA ILE A 297 12.48 0.74 25.20
C ILE A 297 13.67 1.69 25.43
N GLY A 298 14.35 2.11 24.36
CA GLY A 298 15.47 3.04 24.44
C GLY A 298 15.10 4.34 25.15
N MET A 299 13.90 4.87 24.91
CA MET A 299 13.42 6.12 25.51
C MET A 299 13.28 6.08 27.04
N ILE A 300 13.07 4.90 27.64
CA ILE A 300 12.82 4.76 29.09
C ILE A 300 14.01 4.17 29.87
N LEU A 301 15.02 3.62 29.21
CA LEU A 301 16.24 3.15 29.89
C LEU A 301 17.11 4.31 30.36
N GLU A 302 17.92 4.14 31.40
CA GLU A 302 18.92 5.13 31.79
C GLU A 302 20.06 5.26 30.76
N ASP A 303 20.96 6.23 30.96
CA ASP A 303 22.14 6.42 30.12
C ASP A 303 23.03 5.16 30.08
N ASN A 304 23.80 4.99 29.00
CA ASN A 304 24.75 3.88 28.82
C ASN A 304 25.66 3.67 30.03
N ARG A 305 26.12 4.77 30.65
CA ARG A 305 27.02 4.76 31.82
C ARG A 305 26.40 4.14 33.08
N CYS A 306 25.06 4.05 33.14
CA CYS A 306 24.34 3.48 34.27
C CYS A 306 24.30 1.95 34.23
N TYR A 307 24.79 1.31 33.16
CA TYR A 307 24.73 -0.13 32.97
C TYR A 307 26.10 -0.74 32.66
N ALA A 308 26.40 -1.90 33.25
CA ALA A 308 27.68 -2.59 33.09
C ALA A 308 27.97 -3.04 31.65
N ASP A 309 26.92 -3.32 30.87
CA ASP A 309 27.01 -3.69 29.45
C ASP A 309 27.20 -2.47 28.52
N GLY A 310 27.12 -1.25 29.05
CA GLY A 310 27.16 -0.01 28.29
C GLY A 310 25.96 0.18 27.34
N LYS A 311 24.88 -0.58 27.51
CA LYS A 311 23.69 -0.55 26.65
C LYS A 311 22.51 0.11 27.36
N GLY A 312 22.52 1.44 27.41
CA GLY A 312 21.41 2.27 27.84
C GLY A 312 20.65 2.87 26.67
N ARG A 313 19.95 3.98 26.90
CA ARG A 313 19.16 4.67 25.88
C ARG A 313 19.95 5.03 24.62
N GLU A 314 21.17 5.53 24.76
CA GLU A 314 21.96 6.01 23.63
C GLU A 314 22.33 4.85 22.71
N TYR A 315 22.58 3.66 23.26
CA TYR A 315 22.83 2.46 22.47
C TYR A 315 21.63 2.08 21.60
N TYR A 316 20.42 2.01 22.18
CA TYR A 316 19.23 1.54 21.44
C TYR A 316 18.69 2.59 20.46
N ILE A 317 18.75 3.88 20.82
CA ILE A 317 18.41 4.99 19.91
C ILE A 317 19.38 5.02 18.72
N ASP A 318 20.69 4.93 18.97
CA ASP A 318 21.71 4.82 17.89
C ASP A 318 21.50 3.56 17.06
N TYR A 319 21.05 2.46 17.67
CA TYR A 319 20.76 1.23 16.93
C TYR A 319 19.66 1.45 15.89
N VAL A 320 18.54 2.05 16.29
CA VAL A 320 17.41 2.37 15.39
C VAL A 320 17.83 3.31 14.27
N LEU A 321 18.67 4.31 14.56
CA LEU A 321 19.04 5.34 13.60
C LEU A 321 20.16 4.92 12.64
N ASN A 322 21.19 4.25 13.15
CA ASN A 322 22.49 4.17 12.49
C ASN A 322 23.04 2.75 12.38
N ARG A 323 22.62 1.81 13.23
CA ARG A 323 23.16 0.44 13.20
C ARG A 323 22.23 -0.50 12.46
N SER A 324 22.80 -1.59 11.96
CA SER A 324 22.03 -2.62 11.28
C SER A 324 22.58 -4.00 11.60
N SER A 325 21.69 -4.95 11.87
CA SER A 325 21.95 -6.40 11.86
C SER A 325 21.38 -7.03 10.58
N ILE A 326 21.47 -8.36 10.50
CA ILE A 326 20.79 -9.16 9.49
C ILE A 326 19.26 -9.06 9.63
N ARG A 327 18.73 -8.70 10.81
CA ARG A 327 17.30 -8.77 11.12
C ARG A 327 16.64 -7.44 11.45
N GLN A 328 17.43 -6.45 11.86
CA GLN A 328 16.99 -5.07 12.10
C GLN A 328 17.93 -4.11 11.37
N TRP A 329 17.45 -3.43 10.33
CA TRP A 329 18.15 -2.33 9.69
C TRP A 329 17.83 -1.00 10.37
N SER A 330 18.76 -0.06 10.23
CA SER A 330 18.53 1.32 10.64
C SER A 330 17.47 1.98 9.77
N LEU A 331 16.81 3.01 10.30
CA LEU A 331 15.85 3.82 9.54
C LEU A 331 16.48 4.36 8.25
N LYS A 332 17.73 4.81 8.31
CA LYS A 332 18.45 5.30 7.13
C LYS A 332 18.65 4.23 6.07
N LYS A 333 19.19 3.06 6.46
CA LYS A 333 19.42 1.96 5.52
C LYS A 333 18.12 1.45 4.90
N LEU A 334 17.05 1.36 5.69
CA LEU A 334 15.75 0.94 5.20
C LEU A 334 15.17 1.95 4.20
N ALA A 335 15.29 3.26 4.49
CA ALA A 335 14.81 4.31 3.60
C ALA A 335 15.57 4.31 2.28
N ASP A 336 16.90 4.21 2.33
CA ASP A 336 17.78 4.13 1.14
C ASP A 336 17.50 2.88 0.28
N TYR A 337 17.12 1.77 0.91
CA TYR A 337 16.78 0.55 0.20
C TYR A 337 15.40 0.61 -0.46
N GLY A 338 14.38 1.07 0.28
CA GLY A 338 13.00 0.89 -0.14
C GLY A 338 12.37 2.07 -0.86
N TYR A 339 12.84 3.31 -0.66
CA TYR A 339 12.35 4.46 -1.42
C TYR A 339 13.16 4.67 -2.69
N ASP A 340 12.48 4.79 -3.83
CA ASP A 340 13.14 5.27 -5.03
C ASP A 340 13.50 6.76 -4.89
N SER A 341 14.80 7.03 -5.00
CA SER A 341 15.35 8.39 -4.80
C SER A 341 14.81 9.41 -5.81
N ASN A 342 14.29 9.00 -6.97
CA ASN A 342 13.78 9.91 -8.00
C ASN A 342 12.29 10.23 -7.81
N THR A 343 11.50 9.26 -7.40
CA THR A 343 10.02 9.34 -7.35
C THR A 343 9.49 9.46 -5.92
N GLY A 344 10.22 9.00 -4.91
CA GLY A 344 9.78 8.94 -3.51
C GLY A 344 8.80 7.80 -3.23
N ILE A 345 8.65 6.84 -4.14
CA ILE A 345 7.75 5.69 -4.00
C ILE A 345 8.42 4.56 -3.23
N TRP A 346 7.72 3.98 -2.26
CA TRP A 346 8.16 2.83 -1.47
C TRP A 346 8.10 1.54 -2.29
N ALA A 347 9.01 0.60 -2.07
CA ALA A 347 9.15 -0.67 -2.79
C ALA A 347 8.10 -1.75 -2.42
N GLU A 348 6.86 -1.33 -2.15
CA GLU A 348 5.70 -2.19 -1.90
C GLU A 348 4.44 -1.60 -2.56
N CYS A 349 3.37 -2.40 -2.61
CA CYS A 349 2.09 -1.95 -3.15
C CYS A 349 1.51 -0.73 -2.38
N PRO A 350 0.55 0.02 -2.97
CA PRO A 350 0.09 1.30 -2.42
C PRO A 350 -0.43 1.22 -0.99
N GLY A 351 -1.16 0.13 -0.67
CA GLY A 351 -1.68 -0.12 0.68
C GLY A 351 -0.57 -0.13 1.74
N TYR A 352 0.51 -0.87 1.50
CA TYR A 352 1.63 -0.97 2.43
C TYR A 352 2.57 0.24 2.37
N SER A 353 2.75 0.86 1.19
CA SER A 353 3.48 2.13 1.05
C SER A 353 2.90 3.21 1.98
N GLY A 354 1.58 3.29 2.09
CA GLY A 354 0.91 4.22 3.00
C GLY A 354 1.19 3.95 4.48
N VAL A 355 1.27 2.67 4.88
CA VAL A 355 1.61 2.27 6.26
C VAL A 355 3.05 2.63 6.59
N VAL A 356 3.99 2.26 5.73
CA VAL A 356 5.43 2.52 5.91
C VAL A 356 5.72 4.01 5.99
N LEU A 357 5.14 4.80 5.09
CA LEU A 357 5.30 6.25 5.11
C LEU A 357 4.74 6.88 6.39
N ASN A 358 3.60 6.38 6.89
CA ASN A 358 3.04 6.83 8.16
C ASN A 358 3.96 6.51 9.33
N ASP A 359 4.60 5.33 9.34
CA ASP A 359 5.56 4.99 10.39
C ASP A 359 6.82 5.86 10.36
N TYR A 360 7.39 6.16 9.18
CA TYR A 360 8.48 7.12 9.08
C TYR A 360 8.08 8.52 9.56
N ALA A 361 6.91 9.02 9.14
CA ALA A 361 6.42 10.32 9.61
C ALA A 361 6.16 10.32 11.13
N ASN A 362 5.69 9.20 11.70
CA ASN A 362 5.57 9.06 13.15
C ASN A 362 6.95 9.17 13.84
N PHE A 363 8.01 8.59 13.27
CA PHE A 363 9.37 8.77 13.80
C PHE A 363 9.81 10.23 13.75
N THR A 364 9.55 10.99 12.67
CA THR A 364 9.97 12.39 12.61
C THR A 364 9.37 13.22 13.74
N ASN A 365 8.08 13.07 14.01
CA ASN A 365 7.41 13.74 15.13
C ASN A 365 7.92 13.24 16.50
N LEU A 366 8.15 11.94 16.68
CA LEU A 366 8.73 11.40 17.92
C LEU A 366 10.10 12.02 18.23
N PHE A 367 10.95 12.15 17.22
CA PHE A 367 12.28 12.75 17.35
C PHE A 367 12.21 14.27 17.63
N ASP A 368 11.35 15.01 16.94
CA ASP A 368 11.12 16.43 17.23
C ASP A 368 10.66 16.63 18.68
N ARG A 369 9.62 15.90 19.10
CA ARG A 369 8.95 16.09 20.39
C ARG A 369 9.81 15.64 21.56
N ASN A 370 10.42 14.46 21.47
CA ASN A 370 11.08 13.84 22.62
C ASN A 370 12.58 14.11 22.66
N LEU A 371 13.20 14.41 21.50
CA LEU A 371 14.65 14.52 21.37
C LEU A 371 15.12 15.88 20.84
N GLY A 372 14.18 16.76 20.43
CA GLY A 372 14.51 18.05 19.82
C GLY A 372 15.33 17.90 18.54
N TYR A 373 15.08 16.83 17.77
CA TYR A 373 15.89 16.44 16.62
C TYR A 373 15.07 16.33 15.34
N ASP A 374 15.42 17.12 14.34
CA ASP A 374 14.79 17.08 13.04
C ASP A 374 15.28 15.90 12.19
N LEU A 375 14.63 14.75 12.34
CA LEU A 375 14.99 13.52 11.64
C LEU A 375 14.92 13.66 10.10
N THR A 376 14.17 14.60 9.56
CA THR A 376 14.05 14.78 8.10
C THR A 376 15.35 15.27 7.45
N LEU A 377 16.29 15.82 8.23
CA LEU A 377 17.62 16.20 7.73
C LEU A 377 18.46 14.97 7.40
N ASP A 378 18.33 13.90 8.18
CA ASP A 378 19.00 12.62 7.92
C ASP A 378 18.24 11.74 6.92
N LEU A 379 16.92 11.91 6.85
CA LEU A 379 16.02 11.17 5.97
C LEU A 379 15.27 12.12 5.01
N PRO A 380 15.98 12.83 4.10
CA PRO A 380 15.36 13.84 3.22
C PRO A 380 14.38 13.25 2.21
N VAL A 381 14.39 11.93 2.01
CA VAL A 381 13.41 11.24 1.17
C VAL A 381 12.00 11.26 1.77
N ILE A 382 11.84 11.42 3.09
CA ILE A 382 10.52 11.35 3.74
C ILE A 382 9.59 12.49 3.31
N PRO A 383 9.96 13.79 3.37
CA PRO A 383 9.12 14.85 2.82
C PRO A 383 8.79 14.64 1.34
N LYS A 384 9.76 14.16 0.54
CA LYS A 384 9.54 13.82 -0.87
C LYS A 384 8.51 12.71 -1.05
N ALA A 385 8.58 11.65 -0.26
CA ALA A 385 7.65 10.53 -0.30
C ALA A 385 6.22 10.99 0.08
N VAL A 386 6.07 11.85 1.10
CA VAL A 386 4.77 12.45 1.44
C VAL A 386 4.21 13.25 0.27
N ALA A 387 5.02 14.09 -0.38
CA ALA A 387 4.64 14.88 -1.55
C ALA A 387 4.33 14.03 -2.81
N ALA A 388 4.81 12.78 -2.87
CA ALA A 388 4.56 11.86 -3.98
C ALA A 388 3.26 11.06 -3.82
N THR A 389 2.72 10.92 -2.60
CA THR A 389 1.50 10.12 -2.35
C THR A 389 0.30 10.46 -3.23
N PRO A 390 0.03 11.72 -3.64
CA PRO A 390 -1.08 12.01 -4.54
C PRO A 390 -0.96 11.36 -5.92
N GLN A 391 0.23 10.92 -6.35
CA GLN A 391 0.40 10.23 -7.62
C GLN A 391 -0.38 8.91 -7.71
N TYR A 392 -0.69 8.28 -6.57
CA TYR A 392 -1.53 7.08 -6.53
C TYR A 392 -3.00 7.34 -6.84
N LEU A 393 -3.44 8.60 -6.85
CA LEU A 393 -4.86 8.92 -6.91
C LEU A 393 -5.43 8.78 -8.31
N PHE A 394 -6.56 8.09 -8.37
CA PHE A 394 -7.58 8.23 -9.42
C PHE A 394 -8.33 9.57 -9.27
N PRO A 395 -9.04 10.04 -10.31
CA PRO A 395 -9.81 11.29 -10.25
C PRO A 395 -10.88 11.37 -9.14
N ASN A 396 -11.39 10.24 -8.63
CA ASN A 396 -12.27 10.20 -7.44
C ASN A 396 -11.50 10.33 -6.10
N ARG A 397 -10.18 10.54 -6.15
CA ARG A 397 -9.27 10.65 -4.99
C ARG A 397 -9.07 9.36 -4.19
N MET A 398 -9.41 8.21 -4.77
CA MET A 398 -9.00 6.92 -4.24
C MET A 398 -7.64 6.48 -4.82
N MET A 399 -6.86 5.75 -4.03
CA MET A 399 -5.58 5.17 -4.49
C MET A 399 -5.79 3.99 -5.45
N CYS A 400 -4.82 3.75 -6.34
CA CYS A 400 -4.71 2.51 -7.13
C CYS A 400 -4.72 1.24 -6.26
N GLY A 401 -5.19 0.13 -6.82
CA GLY A 401 -5.51 -1.09 -6.08
C GLY A 401 -4.58 -2.28 -6.26
N PHE A 402 -3.45 -2.12 -6.94
CA PHE A 402 -2.57 -3.25 -7.23
C PHE A 402 -1.93 -3.89 -5.98
N GLY A 403 -1.59 -5.18 -6.11
CA GLY A 403 -0.98 -5.98 -5.04
C GLY A 403 -1.91 -6.18 -3.85
N ASP A 404 -1.34 -6.34 -2.66
CA ASP A 404 -2.09 -6.55 -1.42
C ASP A 404 -2.81 -5.26 -0.91
N THR A 405 -3.59 -4.59 -1.76
CA THR A 405 -4.18 -3.27 -1.49
C THR A 405 -5.70 -3.33 -1.37
N HIS A 406 -6.25 -2.58 -0.41
CA HIS A 406 -7.66 -2.19 -0.39
C HIS A 406 -7.76 -0.69 -0.71
N PRO A 407 -8.17 -0.30 -1.93
CA PRO A 407 -8.32 1.09 -2.31
C PRO A 407 -9.19 1.92 -1.36
N GLY A 408 -8.66 3.09 -0.99
CA GLY A 408 -9.35 4.09 -0.18
C GLY A 408 -8.74 5.48 -0.41
N TYR A 409 -9.23 6.46 0.34
CA TYR A 409 -8.65 7.80 0.36
C TYR A 409 -7.27 7.79 1.04
N LEU A 410 -6.40 8.75 0.69
CA LEU A 410 -5.10 8.91 1.33
C LEU A 410 -5.23 9.11 2.84
N ASN A 411 -4.38 8.41 3.59
CA ASN A 411 -4.13 8.77 4.97
C ASN A 411 -3.41 10.13 5.02
N THR A 412 -4.03 11.13 5.64
CA THR A 412 -3.45 12.49 5.74
C THR A 412 -2.52 12.68 6.93
N SER A 413 -2.39 11.70 7.82
CA SER A 413 -1.50 11.79 8.99
C SER A 413 -0.04 12.11 8.64
N PRO A 414 0.59 11.53 7.60
CA PRO A 414 1.94 11.92 7.20
C PRO A 414 2.05 13.40 6.80
N ILE A 415 1.03 13.95 6.13
CA ILE A 415 0.99 15.36 5.71
C ILE A 415 0.91 16.27 6.94
N ILE A 416 0.03 15.95 7.89
CA ILE A 416 -0.10 16.67 9.16
C ILE A 416 1.26 16.71 9.89
N ARG A 417 1.94 15.57 9.98
CA ARG A 417 3.26 15.48 10.64
C ARG A 417 4.36 16.26 9.93
N MET A 418 4.29 16.42 8.61
CA MET A 418 5.22 17.30 7.89
C MET A 418 4.94 18.78 8.15
N ILE A 419 3.67 19.17 8.39
CA ILE A 419 3.34 20.53 8.82
C ILE A 419 3.86 20.78 10.23
N GLU A 420 3.63 19.86 11.17
CA GLU A 420 4.13 19.95 12.55
C GLU A 420 5.67 20.05 12.59
N ASN A 421 6.35 19.14 11.88
CA ASN A 421 7.80 19.18 11.75
C ASN A 421 8.29 20.52 11.16
N ALA A 422 7.56 21.08 10.19
CA ALA A 422 7.88 22.38 9.62
C ALA A 422 7.71 23.53 10.63
N GLN A 423 6.63 23.51 11.41
CA GLN A 423 6.35 24.54 12.43
C GLN A 423 7.38 24.52 13.56
N VAL A 424 7.73 23.32 14.07
CA VAL A 424 8.73 23.14 15.13
C VAL A 424 10.12 23.60 14.67
N ASN A 425 10.48 23.32 13.42
CA ASN A 425 11.82 23.58 12.88
C ASN A 425 11.91 24.84 12.00
N GLY A 426 10.85 25.66 11.91
CA GLY A 426 10.84 26.92 11.15
C GLY A 426 10.92 26.78 9.61
N LYS A 427 10.45 25.67 9.03
CA LYS A 427 10.53 25.38 7.59
C LYS A 427 9.32 25.92 6.81
N LYS A 428 9.32 27.23 6.54
CA LYS A 428 8.17 27.91 5.93
C LYS A 428 7.68 27.31 4.61
N GLU A 429 8.57 26.98 3.67
CA GLU A 429 8.17 26.42 2.37
C GLU A 429 7.49 25.04 2.51
N GLN A 430 7.96 24.23 3.47
CA GLN A 430 7.37 22.93 3.76
C GLN A 430 5.97 23.09 4.38
N GLU A 431 5.81 24.03 5.31
CA GLU A 431 4.50 24.36 5.90
C GLU A 431 3.52 24.85 4.83
N ASP A 432 3.95 25.77 3.96
CA ASP A 432 3.15 26.33 2.87
C ASP A 432 2.64 25.21 1.93
N TYR A 433 3.55 24.34 1.49
CA TYR A 433 3.22 23.23 0.59
C TYR A 433 2.26 22.22 1.21
N PHE A 434 2.58 21.69 2.39
CA PHE A 434 1.77 20.63 3.00
C PHE A 434 0.46 21.15 3.57
N THR A 435 0.38 22.40 4.01
CA THR A 435 -0.90 23.02 4.40
C THR A 435 -1.83 23.16 3.19
N ALA A 436 -1.31 23.61 2.04
CA ALA A 436 -2.10 23.71 0.81
C ALA A 436 -2.60 22.33 0.36
N LEU A 437 -1.75 21.29 0.45
CA LEU A 437 -2.12 19.91 0.13
C LEU A 437 -3.16 19.34 1.12
N LEU A 438 -2.99 19.57 2.42
CA LEU A 438 -3.93 19.09 3.43
C LEU A 438 -5.31 19.70 3.21
N LYS A 439 -5.39 21.03 3.01
CA LYS A 439 -6.63 21.73 2.70
C LYS A 439 -7.24 21.26 1.37
N CYS A 440 -6.42 20.85 0.40
CA CYS A 440 -6.89 20.23 -0.84
C CYS A 440 -7.60 18.89 -0.59
N LEU A 441 -6.99 18.01 0.21
CA LEU A 441 -7.47 16.65 0.46
C LEU A 441 -8.58 16.56 1.52
N LYS A 442 -8.56 17.45 2.51
CA LYS A 442 -9.52 17.55 3.60
C LYS A 442 -9.90 19.03 3.84
N PRO A 443 -10.84 19.58 3.04
CA PRO A 443 -11.21 21.00 3.13
C PRO A 443 -11.79 21.40 4.49
N ASP A 444 -12.45 20.48 5.19
CA ASP A 444 -13.08 20.74 6.50
C ASP A 444 -12.07 20.73 7.67
N MET A 445 -10.79 20.41 7.42
CA MET A 445 -9.76 20.40 8.48
C MET A 445 -9.39 21.83 8.89
N GLY A 446 -9.58 22.13 10.16
CA GLY A 446 -9.35 23.46 10.73
C GLY A 446 -10.63 24.25 11.00
N GLU A 447 -11.81 23.73 10.65
CA GLU A 447 -13.08 24.28 11.14
C GLU A 447 -13.26 23.93 12.63
N ALA A 448 -13.38 24.96 13.47
CA ALA A 448 -13.35 24.85 14.94
C ALA A 448 -14.56 24.16 15.61
N ASN A 449 -15.38 23.39 14.87
CA ASN A 449 -16.70 22.94 15.33
C ASN A 449 -16.87 21.42 15.52
N GLY A 450 -15.78 20.64 15.52
CA GLY A 450 -15.84 19.24 15.91
C GLY A 450 -15.82 19.07 17.43
N LYS A 451 -16.88 18.54 18.05
CA LYS A 451 -16.76 17.94 19.39
C LYS A 451 -15.61 16.93 19.35
N ARG A 452 -14.54 17.18 20.09
CA ARG A 452 -13.45 16.19 20.25
C ARG A 452 -14.00 15.01 21.03
N ASN A 453 -14.51 13.99 20.32
CA ASN A 453 -14.83 12.69 20.91
C ASN A 453 -13.52 11.98 21.25
N ALA A 454 -12.84 12.45 22.30
CA ALA A 454 -11.59 11.89 22.75
C ALA A 454 -11.82 10.48 23.30
N ARG A 455 -10.98 9.53 22.89
CA ARG A 455 -10.99 8.18 23.45
C ARG A 455 -10.65 8.28 24.95
N VAL A 456 -11.31 7.50 25.79
CA VAL A 456 -10.90 7.36 27.20
C VAL A 456 -9.61 6.56 27.25
N SER A 457 -8.46 7.25 27.20
CA SER A 457 -7.11 6.70 27.14
C SER A 457 -6.11 7.76 27.62
N ILE A 458 -5.02 7.34 28.27
CA ILE A 458 -3.96 8.27 28.70
C ILE A 458 -3.31 9.00 27.52
N ASN A 459 -3.25 8.37 26.33
CA ASN A 459 -2.64 8.97 25.16
C ASN A 459 -3.38 10.24 24.73
N SER A 460 -4.69 10.36 25.02
CA SER A 460 -5.48 11.55 24.70
C SER A 460 -4.94 12.84 25.34
N PHE A 461 -4.16 12.76 26.42
CA PHE A 461 -3.51 13.92 27.06
C PHE A 461 -2.17 14.31 26.41
N PHE A 462 -1.57 13.39 25.64
CA PHE A 462 -0.23 13.51 25.07
C PHE A 462 -0.19 13.38 23.54
N ASP A 463 -1.34 13.11 22.93
CA ASP A 463 -1.55 13.22 21.48
C ASP A 463 -1.22 14.65 21.04
N ASP A 464 -0.78 14.78 19.79
CA ASP A 464 -0.39 16.07 19.21
C ASP A 464 -1.48 17.14 19.48
N LYS A 465 -1.04 18.34 19.89
CA LYS A 465 -1.94 19.49 20.02
C LYS A 465 -2.70 19.64 18.71
N PRO A 466 -3.98 20.06 18.72
CA PRO A 466 -4.71 20.29 17.49
C PRO A 466 -3.87 21.15 16.54
N LEU A 467 -3.61 20.62 15.35
CA LEU A 467 -2.80 21.28 14.35
C LEU A 467 -3.41 22.66 14.05
N VAL A 468 -2.67 23.72 14.33
CA VAL A 468 -3.06 25.09 13.99
C VAL A 468 -2.50 25.39 12.61
N LEU A 469 -3.39 25.42 11.62
CA LEU A 469 -3.02 25.76 10.25
C LEU A 469 -2.93 27.27 10.08
N ASN A 470 -1.93 27.74 9.33
CA ASN A 470 -1.89 29.13 8.91
C ASN A 470 -3.13 29.44 8.02
N PRO A 471 -3.98 30.41 8.40
CA PRO A 471 -5.21 30.72 7.68
C PRO A 471 -4.94 31.33 6.29
N ASP A 472 -3.80 31.98 6.09
CA ASP A 472 -3.47 32.68 4.84
C ASP A 472 -3.11 31.73 3.68
N ILE A 473 -2.74 30.48 4.00
CA ILE A 473 -2.42 29.46 3.00
C ILE A 473 -3.72 28.92 2.40
N LYS A 474 -3.95 29.11 1.10
CA LYS A 474 -5.13 28.61 0.41
C LYS A 474 -5.01 27.10 0.13
N ALA A 475 -6.16 26.43 -0.02
CA ALA A 475 -6.19 25.06 -0.54
C ALA A 475 -5.55 25.00 -1.93
N GLY A 476 -4.66 24.02 -2.14
CA GLY A 476 -4.14 23.72 -3.48
C GLY A 476 -5.20 23.05 -4.36
N LYS A 477 -4.94 22.97 -5.66
CA LYS A 477 -5.76 22.16 -6.59
C LYS A 477 -5.16 20.76 -6.70
N ILE A 478 -5.97 19.73 -6.87
CA ILE A 478 -5.47 18.35 -6.89
C ILE A 478 -4.51 18.12 -8.07
N GLU A 479 -4.75 18.82 -9.16
CA GLU A 479 -3.94 18.87 -10.38
C GLU A 479 -2.50 19.31 -10.10
N ASP A 480 -2.27 20.17 -9.09
CA ASP A 480 -0.93 20.64 -8.71
C ASP A 480 -0.05 19.52 -8.12
N TYR A 481 -0.66 18.41 -7.70
CA TYR A 481 0.00 17.33 -6.97
C TYR A 481 0.17 16.05 -7.77
N VAL A 482 -0.52 15.93 -8.91
CA VAL A 482 -0.48 14.77 -9.82
C VAL A 482 0.15 15.14 -11.16
N SER A 483 0.68 14.14 -11.86
CA SER A 483 1.20 14.30 -13.22
C SER A 483 0.29 13.61 -14.24
N PRO A 484 0.24 14.05 -15.50
CA PRO A 484 -0.49 13.35 -16.56
C PRO A 484 0.03 11.93 -16.81
N LEU A 485 1.32 11.71 -16.56
CA LEU A 485 1.97 10.41 -16.62
C LEU A 485 3.01 10.31 -15.50
N PHE A 486 2.93 9.25 -14.70
CA PHE A 486 3.89 8.96 -13.63
C PHE A 486 4.39 7.53 -13.76
N TYR A 487 5.69 7.31 -13.52
CA TYR A 487 6.32 6.00 -13.57
C TYR A 487 7.24 5.79 -12.37
N ALA A 488 7.01 4.71 -11.63
CA ALA A 488 7.83 4.25 -10.51
C ALA A 488 8.46 2.88 -10.86
N PRO A 489 9.73 2.84 -11.30
CA PRO A 489 10.37 1.61 -11.72
C PRO A 489 10.57 0.60 -10.58
N ASN A 490 10.81 1.07 -9.36
CA ASN A 490 11.07 0.24 -8.18
C ASN A 490 9.87 -0.59 -7.70
N VAL A 491 8.68 -0.32 -8.24
CA VAL A 491 7.46 -1.10 -8.02
C VAL A 491 6.77 -1.49 -9.32
N SER A 492 7.47 -1.33 -10.46
CA SER A 492 6.94 -1.62 -11.79
C SER A 492 5.55 -1.03 -12.03
N TRP A 493 5.35 0.26 -11.74
CA TRP A 493 4.04 0.91 -11.80
C TRP A 493 4.06 2.16 -12.67
N LEU A 494 3.07 2.30 -13.55
CA LEU A 494 2.90 3.43 -14.45
C LEU A 494 1.43 3.85 -14.51
N VAL A 495 1.17 5.15 -14.51
CA VAL A 495 -0.19 5.69 -14.69
C VAL A 495 -0.22 6.72 -15.80
N GLN A 496 -1.36 6.80 -16.47
CA GLN A 496 -1.70 7.87 -17.42
C GLN A 496 -3.07 8.45 -17.05
N ARG A 497 -3.22 9.77 -17.14
CA ARG A 497 -4.46 10.47 -16.82
C ARG A 497 -4.62 11.71 -17.70
N ASN A 498 -5.86 12.03 -18.07
CA ASN A 498 -6.18 13.23 -18.86
C ASN A 498 -6.75 14.38 -18.02
N GLY A 499 -6.84 14.21 -16.70
CA GLY A 499 -7.34 15.20 -15.76
C GLY A 499 -7.63 14.58 -14.39
N MET A 500 -8.26 15.36 -13.51
CA MET A 500 -8.70 14.92 -12.18
C MET A 500 -10.19 15.20 -11.90
N HIS A 501 -11.00 15.46 -12.93
CA HIS A 501 -12.44 15.57 -12.76
C HIS A 501 -13.05 14.18 -12.49
N PRO A 502 -13.77 13.97 -11.37
CA PRO A 502 -14.21 12.64 -10.97
C PRO A 502 -15.16 11.97 -11.98
N ARG A 503 -15.99 12.73 -12.72
CA ARG A 503 -16.89 12.11 -13.72
C ARG A 503 -16.31 12.05 -15.13
N HIS A 504 -15.45 12.99 -15.48
CA HIS A 504 -15.08 13.26 -16.88
C HIS A 504 -13.65 12.90 -17.23
N SER A 505 -12.78 12.79 -16.23
CA SER A 505 -11.41 12.36 -16.45
C SER A 505 -11.29 10.85 -16.51
N LEU A 506 -10.33 10.42 -17.30
CA LEU A 506 -9.92 9.06 -17.52
C LEU A 506 -8.54 8.86 -16.90
N MET A 507 -8.32 7.68 -16.35
CA MET A 507 -7.03 7.24 -15.88
C MET A 507 -6.86 5.74 -16.06
N VAL A 508 -5.70 5.34 -16.59
CA VAL A 508 -5.25 3.94 -16.64
C VAL A 508 -4.05 3.77 -15.72
N SER A 509 -4.07 2.71 -14.92
CA SER A 509 -2.95 2.27 -14.10
C SER A 509 -2.44 0.94 -14.64
N LEU A 510 -1.14 0.85 -14.91
CA LEU A 510 -0.46 -0.38 -15.30
C LEU A 510 0.51 -0.76 -14.19
N ASN A 511 0.53 -2.04 -13.84
CA ASN A 511 1.51 -2.56 -12.90
C ASN A 511 2.01 -3.95 -13.29
N GLY A 512 3.29 -4.17 -13.01
CA GLY A 512 3.91 -5.49 -12.99
C GLY A 512 4.13 -5.93 -11.55
N SER A 513 5.23 -6.66 -11.32
CA SER A 513 5.49 -7.29 -10.03
C SER A 513 6.95 -7.09 -9.61
N GLU A 514 7.25 -5.95 -8.99
CA GLU A 514 8.57 -5.63 -8.43
C GLU A 514 8.40 -5.11 -7.01
N GLY A 515 9.16 -5.63 -6.04
CA GLY A 515 9.01 -5.21 -4.64
C GLY A 515 8.26 -6.23 -3.77
N ASN A 516 7.80 -5.81 -2.59
CA ASN A 516 7.07 -6.66 -1.65
C ASN A 516 5.55 -6.48 -1.76
N HIS A 517 4.77 -7.44 -1.22
CA HIS A 517 3.31 -7.47 -1.31
C HIS A 517 2.75 -7.36 -2.74
N MET A 518 3.46 -7.98 -3.70
CA MET A 518 3.09 -8.01 -5.12
C MET A 518 2.44 -9.34 -5.53
N HIS A 519 1.65 -9.32 -6.60
CA HIS A 519 1.00 -10.48 -7.19
C HIS A 519 1.74 -10.98 -8.43
N ALA A 520 1.43 -12.20 -8.89
CA ALA A 520 1.80 -12.70 -10.21
C ALA A 520 0.74 -12.32 -11.23
N ASN A 521 0.97 -11.22 -11.96
CA ASN A 521 -0.09 -10.52 -12.70
C ASN A 521 0.32 -9.98 -14.08
N GLY A 522 1.53 -10.32 -14.55
CA GLY A 522 2.04 -9.90 -15.85
C GLY A 522 2.05 -8.37 -16.01
N ILE A 523 1.43 -7.87 -17.07
CA ILE A 523 1.16 -6.44 -17.25
C ILE A 523 -0.33 -6.21 -16.92
N SER A 524 -0.66 -6.02 -15.64
CA SER A 524 -2.03 -5.77 -15.17
C SER A 524 -2.48 -4.35 -15.51
N MET A 525 -3.80 -4.13 -15.55
CA MET A 525 -4.41 -2.84 -15.89
C MET A 525 -5.64 -2.54 -15.02
N GLU A 526 -5.71 -1.33 -14.49
CA GLU A 526 -6.94 -0.75 -13.93
C GLU A 526 -7.45 0.38 -14.83
N LEU A 527 -8.77 0.49 -15.04
CA LEU A 527 -9.40 1.53 -15.86
C LEU A 527 -10.45 2.32 -15.07
N TYR A 528 -10.28 3.63 -15.04
CA TYR A 528 -11.20 4.56 -14.37
C TYR A 528 -12.13 5.29 -15.35
N GLY A 529 -13.37 5.57 -14.93
CA GLY A 529 -14.26 6.45 -15.69
C GLY A 529 -15.59 6.64 -14.99
N LYS A 530 -16.21 7.81 -15.21
CA LYS A 530 -17.56 8.11 -14.70
C LYS A 530 -17.67 7.94 -13.17
N GLY A 531 -16.61 8.25 -12.42
CA GLY A 531 -16.60 8.20 -10.95
C GLY A 531 -15.98 6.95 -10.34
N TYR A 532 -15.79 5.87 -11.10
CA TYR A 532 -15.39 4.56 -10.56
C TYR A 532 -14.22 3.92 -11.32
N VAL A 533 -13.48 3.05 -10.63
CA VAL A 533 -12.49 2.15 -11.25
C VAL A 533 -13.24 0.96 -11.84
N LEU A 534 -13.77 1.13 -13.06
CA LEU A 534 -14.67 0.18 -13.71
C LEU A 534 -13.98 -1.15 -14.03
N GLY A 535 -12.71 -1.13 -14.45
CA GLY A 535 -11.87 -2.33 -14.57
C GLY A 535 -10.91 -2.39 -13.38
N PRO A 536 -11.24 -3.09 -12.28
CA PRO A 536 -10.43 -3.07 -11.05
C PRO A 536 -9.35 -4.16 -11.06
N ASP A 537 -8.39 -4.05 -10.14
CA ASP A 537 -7.58 -5.16 -9.64
C ASP A 537 -8.35 -5.93 -8.54
N ALA A 538 -8.10 -7.23 -8.38
CA ALA A 538 -8.85 -8.09 -7.48
C ALA A 538 -8.50 -7.89 -5.99
N GLY A 539 -7.28 -7.45 -5.68
CA GLY A 539 -6.79 -7.23 -4.31
C GLY A 539 -6.37 -8.51 -3.57
N ILE A 540 -6.14 -8.42 -2.25
CA ILE A 540 -5.45 -9.44 -1.42
C ILE A 540 -6.25 -10.73 -1.11
N GLY A 541 -7.54 -10.79 -1.46
CA GLY A 541 -8.39 -11.92 -1.07
C GLY A 541 -8.87 -11.92 0.40
N LEU A 542 -9.83 -12.79 0.69
CA LEU A 542 -10.67 -12.77 1.90
C LEU A 542 -9.90 -13.06 3.18
N TYR A 543 -8.91 -13.95 3.10
CA TYR A 543 -8.15 -14.44 4.25
C TYR A 543 -6.73 -13.89 4.29
N LEU A 544 -6.50 -12.75 3.61
CA LEU A 544 -5.20 -12.06 3.50
C LEU A 544 -4.13 -12.96 2.85
N TYR A 545 -2.86 -12.53 2.91
CA TYR A 545 -1.75 -13.19 2.22
C TYR A 545 -1.45 -14.64 2.65
N SER A 546 -2.03 -15.11 3.77
CA SER A 546 -1.94 -16.51 4.23
C SER A 546 -3.10 -17.40 3.77
N GLY A 547 -4.11 -16.81 3.12
CA GLY A 547 -5.29 -17.52 2.62
C GLY A 547 -4.99 -18.42 1.43
N LEU A 548 -5.70 -19.54 1.32
CA LEU A 548 -5.63 -20.39 0.11
C LEU A 548 -6.15 -19.64 -1.12
N ASP A 549 -7.18 -18.81 -0.96
CA ASP A 549 -7.73 -17.96 -2.02
C ASP A 549 -6.72 -16.93 -2.53
N TYR A 550 -5.86 -16.41 -1.65
CA TYR A 550 -4.72 -15.58 -2.04
C TYR A 550 -3.75 -16.37 -2.92
N LEU A 551 -3.26 -17.52 -2.43
CA LEU A 551 -2.26 -18.33 -3.11
C LEU A 551 -2.76 -18.90 -4.44
N GLU A 552 -4.03 -19.27 -4.51
CA GLU A 552 -4.60 -19.99 -5.64
C GLU A 552 -5.26 -19.08 -6.69
N TYR A 553 -5.73 -17.89 -6.32
CA TYR A 553 -6.50 -17.03 -7.23
C TYR A 553 -6.12 -15.54 -7.18
N TYR A 554 -6.32 -14.87 -6.04
CA TYR A 554 -6.22 -13.42 -5.95
C TYR A 554 -4.82 -12.88 -6.28
N SER A 555 -3.77 -13.68 -6.03
CA SER A 555 -2.39 -13.32 -6.38
C SER A 555 -1.93 -13.86 -7.75
N GLN A 556 -2.81 -14.49 -8.55
CA GLN A 556 -2.47 -15.20 -9.78
C GLN A 556 -3.01 -14.52 -11.05
N PHE A 557 -2.41 -14.77 -12.21
CA PHE A 557 -2.75 -14.10 -13.48
C PHE A 557 -4.26 -14.04 -13.80
N PRO A 558 -5.05 -15.13 -13.64
CA PRO A 558 -6.48 -15.13 -14.00
C PRO A 558 -7.40 -14.26 -13.14
N SER A 559 -6.89 -13.59 -12.10
CA SER A 559 -7.63 -12.57 -11.33
C SER A 559 -7.33 -11.14 -11.76
N HIS A 560 -6.45 -10.95 -12.76
CA HIS A 560 -5.96 -9.64 -13.18
C HIS A 560 -6.32 -9.34 -14.64
N ASN A 561 -6.42 -8.06 -14.99
CA ASN A 561 -6.69 -7.62 -16.36
C ASN A 561 -5.42 -7.70 -17.22
N THR A 562 -5.01 -8.90 -17.58
CA THR A 562 -3.73 -9.18 -18.27
C THR A 562 -3.85 -10.34 -19.28
N VAL A 563 -2.73 -10.79 -19.86
CA VAL A 563 -2.68 -11.96 -20.73
C VAL A 563 -1.92 -13.12 -20.07
N CYS A 564 -2.60 -14.25 -19.92
CA CYS A 564 -2.02 -15.52 -19.47
C CYS A 564 -1.61 -16.38 -20.68
N VAL A 565 -0.39 -16.91 -20.67
CA VAL A 565 0.17 -17.73 -21.75
C VAL A 565 -0.01 -19.21 -21.41
N ASP A 566 -0.61 -19.95 -22.33
CA ASP A 566 -0.87 -21.40 -22.24
C ASP A 566 -1.60 -21.85 -20.95
N GLY A 567 -2.16 -20.90 -20.19
CA GLY A 567 -2.80 -21.16 -18.91
C GLY A 567 -1.81 -21.49 -17.80
N ILE A 568 -0.51 -21.20 -17.97
CA ILE A 568 0.54 -21.56 -17.01
C ILE A 568 1.27 -20.36 -16.39
N SER A 569 1.08 -19.13 -16.91
CA SER A 569 1.82 -17.95 -16.46
C SER A 569 1.69 -17.70 -14.95
N SER A 570 2.80 -17.84 -14.23
CA SER A 570 2.90 -17.64 -12.78
C SER A 570 4.35 -17.36 -12.39
N TYR A 571 4.57 -16.82 -11.19
CA TYR A 571 5.89 -16.59 -10.60
C TYR A 571 5.75 -16.25 -9.11
N PRO A 572 6.84 -16.20 -8.32
CA PRO A 572 6.74 -15.90 -6.90
C PRO A 572 5.98 -14.61 -6.60
N VAL A 573 5.02 -14.70 -5.68
CA VAL A 573 4.23 -13.58 -5.14
C VAL A 573 4.88 -13.04 -3.86
N MET A 574 4.27 -12.04 -3.23
CA MET A 574 4.82 -11.34 -2.07
C MET A 574 6.08 -10.54 -2.44
N LYS A 575 7.28 -11.16 -2.40
CA LYS A 575 8.52 -10.51 -2.82
C LYS A 575 8.88 -10.93 -4.24
N SER A 576 8.60 -10.05 -5.19
CA SER A 576 8.83 -10.28 -6.62
C SER A 576 9.93 -9.38 -7.19
N ASN A 577 10.53 -9.83 -8.29
CA ASN A 577 11.60 -9.14 -9.03
C ASN A 577 11.32 -9.15 -10.56
N HIS A 578 10.03 -9.13 -10.92
CA HIS A 578 9.52 -9.20 -12.29
C HIS A 578 8.90 -7.87 -12.70
N ALA A 579 9.75 -6.87 -12.94
CA ALA A 579 9.34 -5.57 -13.46
C ALA A 579 9.09 -5.60 -14.99
N PHE A 580 8.13 -4.79 -15.45
CA PHE A 580 8.12 -4.37 -16.86
C PHE A 580 9.14 -3.25 -17.09
N ARG A 581 9.58 -3.12 -18.34
CA ARG A 581 10.35 -1.97 -18.83
C ARG A 581 9.46 -1.07 -19.67
N VAL A 582 9.50 0.23 -19.45
CA VAL A 582 8.86 1.21 -20.34
C VAL A 582 9.68 1.33 -21.62
N ASN A 583 9.11 0.98 -22.77
CA ASN A 583 9.75 1.16 -24.09
C ASN A 583 9.66 2.62 -24.54
N SER A 584 8.47 3.20 -24.44
CA SER A 584 8.19 4.58 -24.79
C SER A 584 6.93 5.07 -24.11
N CYS A 585 6.84 6.36 -23.82
CA CYS A 585 5.63 6.98 -23.29
C CYS A 585 5.55 8.46 -23.67
N PHE A 586 4.34 9.01 -23.61
CA PHE A 586 4.04 10.42 -23.75
C PHE A 586 2.88 10.83 -22.83
N PRO A 587 2.98 11.96 -22.13
CA PRO A 587 4.16 12.82 -22.04
C PRO A 587 5.28 12.14 -21.22
N ALA A 588 6.46 12.75 -21.11
CA ALA A 588 7.55 12.13 -20.36
C ALA A 588 7.19 12.01 -18.85
N PRO A 589 7.69 11.01 -18.09
CA PRO A 589 7.32 10.83 -16.68
C PRO A 589 7.73 11.98 -15.73
N VAL A 590 8.56 12.91 -16.20
CA VAL A 590 9.00 14.12 -15.49
C VAL A 590 8.23 15.38 -15.93
N SER A 591 7.08 15.20 -16.60
CA SER A 591 6.27 16.32 -17.07
C SER A 591 5.69 17.11 -15.91
N LYS A 592 5.45 18.39 -16.17
CA LYS A 592 4.97 19.32 -15.16
C LYS A 592 3.61 18.88 -14.63
N LYS A 593 3.47 18.90 -13.30
CA LYS A 593 2.19 18.63 -12.62
C LYS A 593 1.15 19.67 -13.08
N GLY A 594 -0.11 19.24 -13.19
CA GLY A 594 -1.22 20.09 -13.59
C GLY A 594 -1.37 20.38 -15.09
N GLU A 595 -0.49 19.86 -15.95
CA GLU A 595 -0.61 19.96 -17.40
C GLU A 595 -1.12 18.63 -17.98
N PHE A 596 -2.30 18.64 -18.59
CA PHE A 596 -2.91 17.46 -19.20
C PHE A 596 -2.99 17.58 -20.72
N TYR A 597 -2.97 16.45 -21.40
CA TYR A 597 -2.82 16.36 -22.84
C TYR A 597 -4.06 15.78 -23.51
N PRO A 598 -4.36 16.18 -24.76
CA PRO A 598 -5.43 15.55 -25.55
C PRO A 598 -5.14 14.08 -25.85
N ILE A 599 -3.88 13.65 -25.69
CA ILE A 599 -3.46 12.26 -25.79
C ILE A 599 -2.37 11.93 -24.78
N THR A 600 -2.51 10.78 -24.12
CA THR A 600 -1.41 10.12 -23.40
C THR A 600 -1.17 8.76 -24.01
N TYR A 601 0.05 8.25 -23.87
CA TYR A 601 0.44 6.98 -24.44
C TYR A 601 1.55 6.33 -23.61
N SER A 602 1.54 5.01 -23.50
CA SER A 602 2.69 4.23 -23.06
C SER A 602 2.74 2.88 -23.78
N GLU A 603 3.96 2.37 -24.00
CA GLU A 603 4.23 0.99 -24.34
C GLU A 603 5.23 0.42 -23.34
N VAL A 604 4.87 -0.71 -22.75
CA VAL A 604 5.72 -1.46 -21.81
C VAL A 604 6.02 -2.84 -22.36
N TYR A 605 7.20 -3.36 -22.02
CA TYR A 605 7.67 -4.70 -22.33
C TYR A 605 7.83 -5.51 -21.04
N PHE A 606 7.36 -6.75 -21.06
CA PHE A 606 7.49 -7.70 -19.96
C PHE A 606 7.92 -9.06 -20.52
N ARG A 607 8.88 -9.71 -19.85
CA ARG A 607 9.22 -11.10 -20.11
C ARG A 607 8.46 -11.95 -19.11
N GLU A 608 7.40 -12.62 -19.56
CA GLU A 608 6.66 -13.55 -18.72
C GLU A 608 7.55 -14.77 -18.42
N PRO A 609 7.92 -14.99 -17.15
CA PRO A 609 9.03 -15.87 -16.80
C PRO A 609 8.70 -17.36 -16.98
N GLU A 610 7.48 -17.81 -16.69
CA GLU A 610 7.14 -19.24 -16.70
C GLU A 610 7.07 -19.79 -18.13
N SER A 611 6.38 -19.10 -19.04
CA SER A 611 6.31 -19.51 -20.44
C SER A 611 7.48 -18.99 -21.29
N CYS A 612 8.32 -18.12 -20.73
CA CYS A 612 9.34 -17.35 -21.45
C CYS A 612 8.75 -16.62 -22.67
N ALA A 613 7.64 -15.90 -22.45
CA ALA A 613 6.97 -15.13 -23.49
C ALA A 613 7.38 -13.65 -23.47
N ASP A 614 7.65 -13.11 -24.66
CA ASP A 614 7.73 -11.68 -24.86
C ASP A 614 6.31 -11.11 -24.90
N GLN A 615 6.03 -10.17 -24.01
CA GLN A 615 4.77 -9.44 -23.95
C GLN A 615 5.03 -7.95 -24.09
N THR A 616 4.20 -7.27 -24.88
CA THR A 616 4.13 -5.80 -24.89
C THR A 616 2.69 -5.36 -24.72
N ARG A 617 2.47 -4.34 -23.90
CA ARG A 617 1.18 -3.68 -23.77
C ARG A 617 1.32 -2.21 -24.09
N LEU A 618 0.50 -1.76 -25.01
CA LEU A 618 0.39 -0.37 -25.40
C LEU A 618 -0.96 0.14 -24.93
N THR A 619 -0.96 1.17 -24.10
CA THR A 619 -2.19 1.86 -23.68
C THR A 619 -2.15 3.34 -24.03
N SER A 620 -3.29 3.90 -24.41
CA SER A 620 -3.43 5.34 -24.69
C SER A 620 -4.78 5.85 -24.22
N ILE A 621 -4.81 7.09 -23.72
CA ILE A 621 -6.05 7.85 -23.50
C ILE A 621 -6.17 8.85 -24.63
N VAL A 622 -7.29 8.85 -25.34
CA VAL A 622 -7.61 9.85 -26.36
C VAL A 622 -8.75 10.71 -25.83
N THR A 623 -8.47 11.99 -25.59
CA THR A 623 -9.46 12.97 -25.15
C THR A 623 -10.18 13.55 -26.36
N THR A 624 -11.50 13.45 -26.35
CA THR A 624 -12.33 13.74 -27.52
C THR A 624 -13.15 15.02 -27.38
N GLY A 625 -13.28 15.49 -26.14
CA GLY A 625 -13.82 16.78 -25.74
C GLY A 625 -13.62 16.99 -24.22
N PRO A 626 -14.17 18.07 -23.64
CA PRO A 626 -14.00 18.36 -22.20
C PRO A 626 -14.53 17.25 -21.28
N GLU A 627 -15.56 16.52 -21.73
CA GLU A 627 -16.27 15.52 -20.92
C GLU A 627 -16.16 14.09 -21.48
N THR A 628 -15.39 13.90 -22.56
CA THR A 628 -15.43 12.66 -23.36
C THR A 628 -14.02 12.23 -23.75
N GLY A 629 -13.82 10.91 -23.78
CA GLY A 629 -12.59 10.28 -24.22
C GLY A 629 -12.74 8.76 -24.18
N TYR A 630 -11.72 8.06 -24.66
CA TYR A 630 -11.69 6.60 -24.67
C TYR A 630 -10.27 6.07 -24.48
N TYR A 631 -10.15 4.79 -24.15
CA TYR A 631 -8.88 4.09 -24.07
C TYR A 631 -8.60 3.26 -25.31
N VAL A 632 -7.32 3.13 -25.66
CA VAL A 632 -6.79 2.17 -26.62
C VAL A 632 -5.92 1.19 -25.85
N ASP A 633 -6.10 -0.11 -26.07
CA ASP A 633 -5.24 -1.17 -25.54
C ASP A 633 -4.81 -2.12 -26.67
N ILE A 634 -3.51 -2.29 -26.86
CA ILE A 634 -2.93 -3.24 -27.83
C ILE A 634 -1.95 -4.13 -27.08
N PHE A 635 -2.30 -5.41 -26.96
CA PHE A 635 -1.48 -6.41 -26.28
C PHE A 635 -0.92 -7.41 -27.28
N ARG A 636 0.41 -7.53 -27.32
CA ARG A 636 1.13 -8.53 -28.12
C ARG A 636 1.80 -9.54 -27.20
N SER A 637 1.72 -10.83 -27.53
CA SER A 637 2.29 -11.89 -26.70
C SER A 637 2.73 -13.09 -27.55
N ARG A 638 3.95 -13.57 -27.35
CA ARG A 638 4.47 -14.80 -27.99
C ARG A 638 5.56 -15.45 -27.14
N LYS A 639 5.63 -16.78 -27.14
CA LYS A 639 6.81 -17.48 -26.62
C LYS A 639 8.02 -17.22 -27.51
N VAL A 640 9.18 -17.00 -26.89
CA VAL A 640 10.43 -16.77 -27.63
C VAL A 640 10.80 -17.94 -28.53
N GLN A 641 10.54 -19.17 -28.09
CA GLN A 641 10.84 -20.40 -28.84
C GLN A 641 9.67 -20.88 -29.71
N GLY A 642 8.56 -20.15 -29.77
CA GLY A 642 7.31 -20.63 -30.36
C GLY A 642 6.67 -21.76 -29.55
N GLY A 643 5.85 -22.58 -30.21
CA GLY A 643 5.12 -23.67 -29.54
C GLY A 643 3.94 -23.20 -28.67
N ASP A 644 3.48 -21.96 -28.89
CA ASP A 644 2.31 -21.38 -28.26
C ASP A 644 1.07 -22.25 -28.53
N LYS A 645 0.35 -22.65 -27.46
CA LYS A 645 -0.93 -23.35 -27.57
C LYS A 645 -2.06 -22.31 -27.62
N MET A 646 -2.06 -21.40 -26.65
CA MET A 646 -3.05 -20.34 -26.54
C MET A 646 -2.59 -19.18 -25.67
N HIS A 647 -3.24 -18.04 -25.83
CA HIS A 647 -3.07 -16.85 -24.98
C HIS A 647 -4.47 -16.37 -24.59
N ASP A 648 -4.70 -16.17 -23.28
CA ASP A 648 -5.98 -15.72 -22.74
C ASP A 648 -5.86 -14.27 -22.25
N TYR A 649 -6.56 -13.35 -22.91
CA TYR A 649 -6.74 -11.97 -22.46
C TYR A 649 -7.90 -11.89 -21.48
N PHE A 650 -7.64 -11.52 -20.23
CA PHE A 650 -8.63 -11.34 -19.17
C PHE A 650 -9.04 -9.88 -19.02
N TYR A 651 -10.35 -9.65 -18.87
CA TYR A 651 -10.91 -8.37 -18.48
C TYR A 651 -12.06 -8.55 -17.48
N HIS A 652 -11.80 -8.14 -16.25
CA HIS A 652 -12.70 -8.09 -15.11
C HIS A 652 -13.31 -6.69 -14.99
N ASN A 653 -14.58 -6.61 -14.61
CA ASN A 653 -15.29 -5.34 -14.49
C ASN A 653 -16.29 -5.33 -13.34
N LEU A 654 -16.49 -4.15 -12.75
CA LEU A 654 -17.46 -3.91 -11.68
C LEU A 654 -18.92 -3.84 -12.13
N GLY A 655 -19.26 -4.06 -13.40
CA GLY A 655 -20.65 -4.17 -13.82
C GLY A 655 -21.41 -5.28 -13.08
N GLN A 656 -22.72 -5.13 -12.93
CA GLN A 656 -23.65 -6.14 -12.43
C GLN A 656 -24.30 -6.94 -13.57
N THR A 657 -24.33 -6.37 -14.78
CA THR A 657 -24.75 -7.05 -16.01
C THR A 657 -23.69 -6.96 -17.11
N LEU A 658 -23.59 -8.01 -17.93
CA LEU A 658 -22.68 -8.11 -19.08
C LEU A 658 -23.46 -8.55 -20.33
N SER A 659 -23.41 -7.75 -21.38
CA SER A 659 -23.81 -8.14 -22.74
C SER A 659 -22.59 -8.33 -23.63
N LEU A 660 -22.63 -9.32 -24.54
CA LEU A 660 -21.57 -9.59 -25.51
C LEU A 660 -22.19 -9.91 -26.87
N THR A 661 -21.91 -9.08 -27.87
CA THR A 661 -22.46 -9.19 -29.23
C THR A 661 -21.37 -8.99 -30.29
N GLY A 662 -21.71 -9.20 -31.56
CA GLY A 662 -20.98 -8.57 -32.66
C GLY A 662 -21.07 -7.05 -32.58
N THR A 663 -20.13 -6.33 -33.20
CA THR A 663 -20.17 -4.85 -33.25
C THR A 663 -21.39 -4.29 -33.99
N ASP A 664 -22.01 -5.11 -34.84
CA ASP A 664 -23.28 -4.86 -35.54
C ASP A 664 -24.53 -5.19 -34.70
N GLY A 665 -24.35 -5.59 -33.43
CA GLY A 665 -25.42 -5.99 -32.52
C GLY A 665 -25.87 -7.45 -32.69
N THR A 666 -25.23 -8.24 -33.56
CA THR A 666 -25.58 -9.65 -33.77
C THR A 666 -25.33 -10.47 -32.50
N ASP A 667 -26.30 -11.30 -32.10
CA ASP A 667 -26.08 -12.33 -31.08
C ASP A 667 -25.05 -13.35 -31.58
N LEU A 668 -24.00 -13.57 -30.79
CA LEU A 668 -22.95 -14.52 -31.13
C LEU A 668 -23.32 -15.96 -30.76
N GLY A 669 -24.40 -16.21 -30.01
CA GLY A 669 -24.89 -17.55 -29.70
C GLY A 669 -23.99 -18.32 -28.72
N LEU A 670 -23.50 -17.65 -27.67
CA LEU A 670 -22.60 -18.24 -26.68
C LEU A 670 -23.21 -19.49 -26.01
N GLN A 671 -22.43 -20.56 -25.93
CA GLN A 671 -22.84 -21.83 -25.33
C GLN A 671 -22.10 -22.10 -24.01
N PRO A 672 -22.72 -22.73 -23.01
CA PRO A 672 -22.01 -23.20 -21.82
C PRO A 672 -20.76 -24.04 -22.16
N THR A 673 -19.68 -23.90 -21.40
CA THR A 673 -18.42 -24.62 -21.62
C THR A 673 -17.68 -24.97 -20.32
N GLU A 674 -16.93 -26.06 -20.35
CA GLU A 674 -16.03 -26.51 -19.26
C GLU A 674 -14.57 -26.05 -19.45
N GLU A 675 -14.25 -25.36 -20.55
CA GLU A 675 -12.97 -24.67 -20.74
C GLU A 675 -12.71 -23.63 -19.63
N LEU A 676 -11.53 -23.02 -19.60
CA LEU A 676 -11.09 -22.16 -18.48
C LEU A 676 -11.22 -22.89 -17.13
N SER A 677 -10.55 -24.03 -17.00
CA SER A 677 -10.52 -24.84 -15.77
C SER A 677 -9.14 -25.49 -15.60
N PHE A 678 -8.79 -25.88 -14.37
CA PHE A 678 -7.57 -26.65 -14.10
C PHE A 678 -7.52 -27.97 -14.89
N ALA A 679 -8.67 -28.61 -15.12
CA ALA A 679 -8.79 -29.83 -15.92
C ALA A 679 -8.30 -29.66 -17.37
N GLY A 680 -8.20 -28.42 -17.85
CA GLY A 680 -7.54 -28.07 -19.12
C GLY A 680 -6.01 -28.05 -19.06
N ALA A 681 -5.39 -28.56 -17.98
CA ALA A 681 -3.97 -28.42 -17.67
C ALA A 681 -3.51 -26.95 -17.52
N HIS A 682 -4.39 -26.09 -17.00
CA HIS A 682 -4.08 -24.71 -16.64
C HIS A 682 -3.77 -24.58 -15.14
N LEU A 683 -3.41 -23.39 -14.68
CA LEU A 683 -3.32 -23.04 -13.26
C LEU A 683 -4.62 -23.31 -12.52
N TYR A 684 -4.50 -23.63 -11.23
CA TYR A 684 -5.66 -23.85 -10.37
C TYR A 684 -6.58 -22.63 -10.29
N ALA A 685 -6.02 -21.42 -10.42
CA ALA A 685 -6.74 -20.15 -10.53
C ALA A 685 -7.90 -20.17 -11.57
N TYR A 686 -7.76 -20.90 -12.67
CA TYR A 686 -8.83 -21.01 -13.67
C TYR A 686 -10.08 -21.70 -13.11
N SER A 687 -9.95 -22.57 -12.12
CA SER A 687 -11.08 -23.27 -11.49
C SER A 687 -11.93 -22.35 -10.58
N TYR A 688 -11.44 -21.16 -10.25
CA TYR A 688 -12.24 -20.13 -9.58
C TYR A 688 -13.21 -19.44 -10.54
N ILE A 689 -13.06 -19.63 -11.85
CA ILE A 689 -13.91 -19.04 -12.89
C ILE A 689 -15.08 -20.00 -13.21
N TYR A 690 -16.31 -19.50 -13.10
CA TYR A 690 -17.53 -20.30 -13.21
C TYR A 690 -18.61 -19.64 -14.07
N ASN A 691 -19.71 -20.36 -14.32
CA ASN A 691 -20.81 -19.94 -15.21
C ASN A 691 -20.34 -19.49 -16.60
N LYS A 692 -19.39 -20.26 -17.16
CA LYS A 692 -18.66 -19.94 -18.37
C LYS A 692 -19.50 -20.22 -19.60
N LYS A 693 -19.55 -19.27 -20.52
CA LYS A 693 -20.11 -19.46 -21.86
C LYS A 693 -19.09 -18.99 -22.89
N ALA A 694 -19.08 -19.63 -24.06
CA ALA A 694 -18.11 -19.32 -25.10
C ALA A 694 -18.66 -19.46 -26.51
N VAL A 695 -17.98 -18.80 -27.45
CA VAL A 695 -18.17 -19.00 -28.89
C VAL A 695 -16.86 -18.71 -29.64
N GLN A 696 -16.57 -19.50 -30.66
CA GLN A 696 -15.49 -19.21 -31.60
C GLN A 696 -16.03 -18.28 -32.69
N THR A 697 -15.41 -17.12 -32.87
CA THR A 697 -15.83 -16.12 -33.85
C THR A 697 -14.64 -15.35 -34.40
N ALA A 698 -14.69 -15.03 -35.69
CA ALA A 698 -13.75 -14.11 -36.32
C ALA A 698 -14.30 -12.68 -36.41
N LYS A 699 -15.56 -12.46 -35.99
CA LYS A 699 -16.17 -11.13 -35.96
C LYS A 699 -15.54 -10.28 -34.87
N ASP A 700 -15.47 -8.99 -35.10
CA ASP A 700 -15.26 -8.01 -34.05
C ASP A 700 -16.41 -8.09 -33.04
N VAL A 701 -16.09 -7.90 -31.77
CA VAL A 701 -17.06 -8.05 -30.68
C VAL A 701 -17.21 -6.75 -29.90
N LYS A 702 -18.41 -6.55 -29.34
CA LYS A 702 -18.71 -5.49 -28.38
C LYS A 702 -19.19 -6.12 -27.07
N ALA A 703 -18.57 -5.74 -25.95
CA ALA A 703 -19.06 -6.05 -24.61
C ALA A 703 -19.52 -4.77 -23.90
N SER A 704 -20.58 -4.85 -23.11
CA SER A 704 -21.01 -3.75 -22.24
C SER A 704 -21.22 -4.27 -20.83
N PHE A 705 -20.55 -3.66 -19.87
CA PHE A 705 -20.68 -3.94 -18.45
C PHE A 705 -21.40 -2.79 -17.79
N THR A 706 -22.52 -3.02 -17.11
CA THR A 706 -23.34 -1.95 -16.54
C THR A 706 -23.47 -2.09 -15.02
N ILE A 707 -23.23 -0.98 -14.32
CA ILE A 707 -23.50 -0.79 -12.89
C ILE A 707 -24.87 -0.14 -12.77
N ASP A 708 -25.75 -0.75 -11.98
CA ASP A 708 -27.08 -0.21 -11.72
C ASP A 708 -26.95 0.86 -10.62
N MET A 709 -27.27 2.11 -10.97
CA MET A 709 -27.12 3.26 -10.09
C MET A 709 -28.45 3.60 -9.41
N LYS A 710 -28.42 3.91 -8.11
CA LYS A 710 -29.63 4.22 -7.34
C LYS A 710 -30.38 5.47 -7.82
N ASP A 711 -29.68 6.39 -8.48
CA ASP A 711 -30.25 7.60 -9.08
C ASP A 711 -30.74 7.39 -10.52
N GLY A 712 -30.60 6.19 -11.08
CA GLY A 712 -30.97 5.85 -12.45
C GLY A 712 -29.96 6.30 -13.51
N ASP A 713 -28.82 6.88 -13.14
CA ASP A 713 -27.73 7.23 -14.06
C ASP A 713 -26.76 6.06 -14.24
N ASP A 714 -27.29 4.90 -14.66
CA ASP A 714 -26.52 3.66 -14.79
C ASP A 714 -25.23 3.88 -15.59
N ILE A 715 -24.13 3.33 -15.08
CA ILE A 715 -22.80 3.54 -15.65
C ILE A 715 -22.40 2.30 -16.42
N SER A 716 -21.94 2.48 -17.64
CA SER A 716 -21.45 1.38 -18.47
C SER A 716 -19.99 1.57 -18.86
N MET A 717 -19.24 0.46 -18.87
CA MET A 717 -17.99 0.36 -19.62
C MET A 717 -18.27 -0.42 -20.91
N ASN A 718 -18.10 0.24 -22.06
CA ASN A 718 -18.18 -0.38 -23.37
C ASN A 718 -16.78 -0.83 -23.82
N LEU A 719 -16.65 -2.05 -24.31
CA LEU A 719 -15.45 -2.61 -24.91
C LEU A 719 -15.75 -3.00 -26.36
N TRP A 720 -14.90 -2.60 -27.29
CA TRP A 720 -14.86 -3.13 -28.66
C TRP A 720 -13.53 -3.85 -28.84
N MET A 721 -13.55 -5.10 -29.30
CA MET A 721 -12.33 -5.87 -29.52
C MET A 721 -12.29 -6.44 -30.94
N LYS A 722 -11.10 -6.34 -31.55
CA LYS A 722 -10.81 -6.90 -32.86
C LYS A 722 -11.02 -8.42 -32.86
N GLY A 723 -11.78 -8.91 -33.82
CA GLY A 723 -11.94 -10.33 -34.11
C GLY A 723 -10.75 -10.89 -34.86
N GLU A 724 -10.49 -12.19 -34.71
CA GLU A 724 -9.43 -12.89 -35.43
C GLU A 724 -9.85 -14.31 -35.76
N LYS A 725 -9.32 -14.86 -36.85
CA LYS A 725 -9.61 -16.24 -37.22
C LYS A 725 -9.19 -17.19 -36.10
N GLY A 726 -10.12 -18.03 -35.65
CA GLY A 726 -9.88 -19.01 -34.59
C GLY A 726 -9.88 -18.44 -33.16
N ARG A 727 -10.22 -17.15 -32.98
CA ARG A 727 -10.41 -16.55 -31.67
C ARG A 727 -11.69 -17.07 -31.02
N LYS A 728 -11.62 -17.36 -29.73
CA LYS A 728 -12.79 -17.73 -28.90
C LYS A 728 -13.00 -16.66 -27.84
N VAL A 729 -14.24 -16.22 -27.67
CA VAL A 729 -14.61 -15.24 -26.66
C VAL A 729 -15.48 -15.90 -25.59
N PHE A 730 -15.34 -15.44 -24.36
CA PHE A 730 -16.02 -15.99 -23.20
C PHE A 730 -16.70 -14.89 -22.38
N THR A 731 -17.83 -15.25 -21.79
CA THR A 731 -18.36 -14.58 -20.60
C THR A 731 -18.30 -15.55 -19.43
N ALA A 732 -17.92 -15.05 -18.26
CA ALA A 732 -17.81 -15.84 -17.06
C ALA A 732 -18.00 -14.99 -15.80
N LEU A 733 -18.14 -15.67 -14.67
CA LEU A 733 -18.09 -15.09 -13.33
C LEU A 733 -16.79 -15.49 -12.64
N SER A 734 -16.24 -14.55 -11.88
CA SER A 734 -15.08 -14.74 -11.02
C SER A 734 -15.44 -14.38 -9.57
N PRO A 735 -14.61 -14.78 -8.59
CA PRO A 735 -14.74 -14.29 -7.21
C PRO A 735 -14.90 -12.77 -7.16
N MET A 736 -15.63 -12.29 -6.15
CA MET A 736 -15.87 -10.86 -5.98
C MET A 736 -14.56 -10.10 -5.78
N THR A 737 -14.56 -8.82 -6.16
CA THR A 737 -13.38 -7.95 -6.11
C THR A 737 -13.08 -7.54 -4.66
N GLU A 738 -12.27 -8.33 -3.93
CA GLU A 738 -11.99 -8.09 -2.50
C GLU A 738 -11.34 -6.73 -2.25
N GLY A 739 -10.50 -6.23 -3.16
CA GLY A 739 -9.87 -4.91 -3.02
C GLY A 739 -10.86 -3.80 -2.70
N TYR A 740 -12.07 -3.84 -3.29
CA TYR A 740 -13.12 -2.83 -3.07
C TYR A 740 -14.17 -3.23 -2.04
N SER A 741 -14.05 -4.40 -1.39
CA SER A 741 -15.09 -4.93 -0.50
C SER A 741 -15.31 -4.12 0.78
N ARG A 742 -14.35 -3.25 1.12
CA ARG A 742 -14.37 -2.36 2.30
C ARG A 742 -14.40 -0.88 1.91
N THR A 743 -14.46 -0.58 0.62
CA THR A 743 -14.47 0.79 0.12
C THR A 743 -15.81 1.45 0.45
N PRO A 744 -15.81 2.61 1.13
CA PRO A 744 -17.04 3.34 1.41
C PRO A 744 -17.60 3.95 0.11
N GLY A 745 -18.93 4.01 0.01
CA GLY A 745 -19.59 4.71 -1.10
C GLY A 745 -19.61 3.97 -2.44
N MET A 746 -19.32 2.66 -2.45
CA MET A 746 -19.55 1.84 -3.63
C MET A 746 -21.04 1.81 -4.04
N PRO A 747 -21.35 1.72 -5.34
CA PRO A 747 -22.73 1.84 -5.84
C PRO A 747 -23.63 0.68 -5.42
N TYR A 748 -23.04 -0.48 -5.13
CA TYR A 748 -23.69 -1.69 -4.61
C TYR A 748 -22.76 -2.43 -3.63
N ASN A 749 -23.27 -3.49 -2.96
CA ASN A 749 -22.47 -4.30 -2.07
C ASN A 749 -21.55 -5.25 -2.85
N ILE A 750 -20.26 -4.88 -2.95
CA ILE A 750 -19.25 -5.65 -3.70
C ILE A 750 -19.15 -7.10 -3.21
N LYS A 751 -19.34 -7.37 -1.91
CA LYS A 751 -19.22 -8.72 -1.34
C LYS A 751 -20.28 -9.71 -1.82
N GLU A 752 -21.41 -9.20 -2.29
CA GLU A 752 -22.55 -10.01 -2.73
C GLU A 752 -22.56 -10.22 -4.25
N GLN A 753 -21.67 -9.56 -4.98
CA GLN A 753 -21.64 -9.58 -6.44
C GLN A 753 -20.35 -10.24 -6.96
N PRO A 754 -20.44 -11.33 -7.74
CA PRO A 754 -19.27 -11.87 -8.41
C PRO A 754 -18.77 -10.91 -9.50
N THR A 755 -17.47 -10.97 -9.76
CA THR A 755 -16.85 -10.08 -10.74
C THR A 755 -17.13 -10.59 -12.16
N LEU A 756 -17.72 -9.74 -13.00
CA LEU A 756 -18.01 -10.09 -14.39
C LEU A 756 -16.70 -10.15 -15.18
N THR A 757 -16.52 -11.24 -15.93
CA THR A 757 -15.25 -11.52 -16.61
C THR A 757 -15.49 -11.80 -18.09
N PHE A 758 -14.83 -11.02 -18.95
CA PHE A 758 -14.67 -11.29 -20.37
C PHE A 758 -13.29 -11.91 -20.61
N VAL A 759 -13.24 -12.96 -21.42
CA VAL A 759 -11.97 -13.55 -21.86
C VAL A 759 -11.94 -13.64 -23.38
N ALA A 760 -10.82 -13.23 -23.99
CA ALA A 760 -10.53 -13.51 -25.39
C ALA A 760 -9.35 -14.47 -25.48
N ARG A 761 -9.60 -15.67 -25.99
CA ARG A 761 -8.58 -16.70 -26.23
C ARG A 761 -8.13 -16.66 -27.68
N GLN A 762 -6.83 -16.45 -27.87
CA GLN A 762 -6.17 -16.67 -29.15
C GLN A 762 -5.55 -18.05 -29.16
N SER A 763 -5.85 -18.88 -30.17
CA SER A 763 -5.07 -20.09 -30.43
C SER A 763 -3.75 -19.72 -31.10
N GLY A 764 -2.66 -20.35 -30.64
CA GLY A 764 -1.29 -19.95 -30.95
C GLY A 764 -0.91 -18.62 -30.31
N GLU A 765 0.17 -18.02 -30.79
CA GLU A 765 0.64 -16.71 -30.35
C GLU A 765 -0.38 -15.58 -30.63
N ALA A 766 -0.29 -14.52 -29.84
CA ALA A 766 -1.06 -13.28 -29.98
C ALA A 766 -0.15 -12.09 -30.29
N TRP A 767 0.94 -12.28 -31.04
CA TRP A 767 1.82 -11.21 -31.48
C TRP A 767 1.44 -10.74 -32.89
N SER A 768 1.36 -11.65 -33.86
CA SER A 768 0.92 -11.35 -35.24
C SER A 768 -0.59 -11.09 -35.34
N ARG A 769 -1.36 -11.62 -34.39
CA ARG A 769 -2.80 -11.43 -34.21
C ARG A 769 -3.07 -10.89 -32.80
N PRO A 770 -2.69 -9.62 -32.52
CA PRO A 770 -2.77 -9.08 -31.17
C PRO A 770 -4.19 -8.96 -30.65
N PHE A 771 -4.30 -8.79 -29.32
CA PHE A 771 -5.53 -8.28 -28.73
C PHE A 771 -5.53 -6.76 -28.92
N VAL A 772 -6.61 -6.25 -29.51
CA VAL A 772 -6.78 -4.82 -29.79
C VAL A 772 -8.15 -4.45 -29.26
N ALA A 773 -8.20 -3.59 -28.25
CA ALA A 773 -9.43 -3.20 -27.59
C ALA A 773 -9.56 -1.68 -27.47
N ILE A 774 -10.78 -1.19 -27.62
CA ILE A 774 -11.18 0.19 -27.35
C ILE A 774 -12.18 0.19 -26.21
N TYR A 775 -11.97 1.06 -25.22
CA TYR A 775 -12.85 1.17 -24.04
C TYR A 775 -13.45 2.56 -23.93
N GLU A 776 -14.76 2.65 -23.74
CA GLU A 776 -15.45 3.91 -23.49
C GLU A 776 -16.39 3.80 -22.28
N PRO A 777 -16.10 4.53 -21.18
CA PRO A 777 -17.04 4.66 -20.09
C PRO A 777 -18.14 5.68 -20.44
N SER A 778 -19.39 5.34 -20.15
CA SER A 778 -20.58 6.17 -20.40
C SER A 778 -21.57 6.06 -19.25
N SER A 779 -22.57 6.95 -19.20
CA SER A 779 -23.75 6.78 -18.35
C SER A 779 -25.04 7.06 -19.11
N VAL A 780 -26.19 6.85 -18.48
CA VAL A 780 -27.50 7.18 -19.06
C VAL A 780 -27.60 8.69 -19.38
N ASN A 781 -27.15 9.54 -18.46
CA ASN A 781 -27.18 11.00 -18.62
C ASN A 781 -26.06 11.53 -19.53
N GLU A 782 -24.92 10.84 -19.57
CA GLU A 782 -23.77 11.19 -20.41
C GLU A 782 -23.43 10.01 -21.33
N PRO A 783 -24.24 9.76 -22.39
CA PRO A 783 -24.09 8.60 -23.25
C PRO A 783 -22.78 8.63 -24.05
N GLY A 784 -22.28 7.42 -24.34
CA GLY A 784 -21.06 7.21 -25.12
C GLY A 784 -21.10 7.95 -26.46
N GLN A 785 -19.97 8.52 -26.84
CA GLN A 785 -19.80 9.26 -28.09
C GLN A 785 -19.35 8.35 -29.23
N ILE A 786 -18.76 7.18 -28.95
CA ILE A 786 -18.39 6.23 -30.00
C ILE A 786 -19.67 5.70 -30.66
N GLU A 787 -19.76 5.93 -31.96
CA GLU A 787 -20.78 5.36 -32.83
C GLU A 787 -20.33 4.01 -33.37
N SER A 788 -19.08 3.93 -33.85
CA SER A 788 -18.50 2.68 -34.35
C SER A 788 -16.99 2.60 -34.13
N VAL A 789 -16.51 1.36 -34.02
CA VAL A 789 -15.08 1.02 -34.02
C VAL A 789 -14.88 -0.01 -35.12
N THR A 790 -13.89 0.21 -35.98
CA THR A 790 -13.50 -0.73 -37.04
C THR A 790 -12.00 -0.97 -37.00
N PHE A 791 -11.58 -2.14 -37.49
CA PHE A 791 -10.17 -2.56 -37.52
C PHE A 791 -9.72 -2.85 -38.95
N PRO A 792 -9.42 -1.82 -39.77
CA PRO A 792 -9.01 -2.00 -41.15
C PRO A 792 -7.74 -2.84 -41.30
N GLU A 793 -7.52 -3.38 -42.50
CA GLU A 793 -6.23 -3.96 -42.85
C GLU A 793 -5.15 -2.88 -42.96
N VAL A 794 -3.92 -3.22 -42.57
CA VAL A 794 -2.76 -2.32 -42.69
C VAL A 794 -1.99 -2.63 -43.97
N GLU A 795 -1.75 -1.60 -44.76
CA GLU A 795 -0.84 -1.67 -45.91
C GLU A 795 0.61 -1.60 -45.42
N CYS A 796 1.32 -2.72 -45.40
CA CYS A 796 2.74 -2.75 -45.11
C CYS A 796 3.44 -3.87 -45.89
N LYS A 797 4.59 -3.57 -46.49
CA LYS A 797 5.39 -4.57 -47.23
C LYS A 797 6.28 -5.41 -46.31
N ASP A 798 6.59 -4.87 -45.13
CA ASP A 798 7.47 -5.51 -44.16
C ASP A 798 6.68 -6.42 -43.22
N LYS A 799 7.19 -7.65 -43.02
CA LYS A 799 6.58 -8.61 -42.08
C LYS A 799 6.67 -8.07 -40.65
N GLY A 800 5.56 -8.06 -39.94
CA GLY A 800 5.47 -7.59 -38.56
C GLY A 800 4.04 -7.67 -38.02
N SER A 801 3.84 -7.13 -36.82
CA SER A 801 2.53 -7.00 -36.17
C SER A 801 2.01 -5.58 -36.33
N HIS A 802 1.11 -5.41 -37.28
CA HIS A 802 0.57 -4.11 -37.67
C HIS A 802 -0.93 -4.03 -37.39
N VAL A 803 -1.35 -2.96 -36.71
CA VAL A 803 -2.72 -2.74 -36.28
C VAL A 803 -3.21 -1.39 -36.78
N ALA A 804 -4.42 -1.39 -37.32
CA ALA A 804 -5.18 -0.18 -37.64
C ALA A 804 -6.48 -0.16 -36.83
N VAL A 805 -6.84 1.01 -36.34
CA VAL A 805 -8.14 1.25 -35.67
C VAL A 805 -8.74 2.54 -36.21
N CYS A 806 -10.03 2.52 -36.52
CA CYS A 806 -10.82 3.72 -36.79
C CYS A 806 -11.96 3.81 -35.77
N VAL A 807 -12.00 4.91 -35.02
CA VAL A 807 -13.06 5.22 -34.06
C VAL A 807 -13.87 6.39 -34.62
N GLU A 808 -15.15 6.15 -34.88
CA GLU A 808 -16.08 7.18 -35.34
C GLU A 808 -17.00 7.59 -34.20
N GLN A 809 -17.12 8.90 -33.99
CA GLN A 809 -17.94 9.48 -32.95
C GLN A 809 -19.19 10.12 -33.53
N ARG A 810 -20.27 10.10 -32.75
CA ARG A 810 -21.58 10.70 -33.07
C ARG A 810 -21.52 12.19 -33.42
N ASN A 811 -20.47 12.89 -32.95
CA ASN A 811 -20.25 14.30 -33.23
C ASN A 811 -19.52 14.57 -34.56
N GLY A 812 -19.29 13.53 -35.38
CA GLY A 812 -18.58 13.60 -36.66
C GLY A 812 -17.05 13.64 -36.55
N ARG A 813 -16.48 13.39 -35.37
CA ARG A 813 -15.05 13.14 -35.20
C ARG A 813 -14.71 11.71 -35.58
N LYS A 814 -13.64 11.53 -36.34
CA LYS A 814 -13.05 10.24 -36.70
C LYS A 814 -11.58 10.24 -36.28
N ASP A 815 -11.21 9.28 -35.44
CA ASP A 815 -9.84 9.05 -35.01
C ASP A 815 -9.28 7.83 -35.75
N CYS A 816 -8.19 8.02 -36.49
CA CYS A 816 -7.48 6.98 -37.23
C CYS A 816 -6.17 6.66 -36.51
N ILE A 817 -5.95 5.39 -36.17
CA ILE A 817 -4.83 4.93 -35.37
C ILE A 817 -4.06 3.86 -36.13
N LEU A 818 -2.72 3.98 -36.14
CA LEU A 818 -1.81 2.94 -36.60
C LEU A 818 -0.86 2.54 -35.47
N SER A 819 -0.60 1.25 -35.31
CA SER A 819 0.44 0.74 -34.43
C SER A 819 1.25 -0.36 -35.10
N SER A 820 2.56 -0.36 -34.87
CA SER A 820 3.47 -1.39 -35.35
C SER A 820 4.37 -1.87 -34.21
N ASP A 821 4.73 -3.16 -34.22
CA ASP A 821 5.79 -3.69 -33.37
C ASP A 821 7.20 -3.24 -33.81
N ASN A 822 7.32 -2.59 -34.96
CA ASN A 822 8.57 -2.02 -35.44
C ASN A 822 8.36 -0.60 -36.02
N ALA A 823 8.86 0.40 -35.30
CA ALA A 823 8.73 1.81 -35.65
C ALA A 823 9.37 2.21 -37.01
N SER A 824 10.19 1.35 -37.61
CA SER A 824 10.80 1.62 -38.92
C SER A 824 9.93 1.20 -40.11
N HIS A 825 8.95 0.32 -39.88
CA HIS A 825 8.09 -0.22 -40.93
C HIS A 825 7.10 0.86 -41.44
N PRO A 826 6.98 1.07 -42.76
CA PRO A 826 6.03 2.02 -43.34
C PRO A 826 4.63 1.40 -43.40
N CYS A 827 3.81 1.71 -42.40
CA CYS A 827 2.42 1.26 -42.31
C CYS A 827 1.48 2.30 -42.92
N GLY A 828 0.48 1.84 -43.68
CA GLY A 828 -0.55 2.68 -44.29
C GLY A 828 -1.96 2.21 -43.94
N MET A 829 -2.89 3.16 -43.85
CA MET A 829 -4.33 2.93 -43.77
C MET A 829 -5.04 4.08 -44.49
N GLY A 830 -5.61 3.79 -45.66
CA GLY A 830 -6.16 4.83 -46.54
C GLY A 830 -5.10 5.90 -46.84
N ASP A 831 -5.42 7.16 -46.56
CA ASP A 831 -4.51 8.28 -46.80
C ASP A 831 -3.49 8.54 -45.67
N MET A 832 -3.59 7.82 -44.56
CA MET A 832 -2.66 7.94 -43.43
C MET A 832 -1.49 6.97 -43.60
N LYS A 833 -0.27 7.46 -43.43
CA LYS A 833 0.97 6.66 -43.43
C LYS A 833 1.81 6.99 -42.20
N ALA A 834 2.38 5.97 -41.57
CA ALA A 834 3.23 6.14 -40.39
C ALA A 834 4.43 5.20 -40.40
N LYS A 835 5.54 5.68 -39.82
CA LYS A 835 6.68 4.88 -39.36
C LYS A 835 6.84 5.14 -37.87
N ALA A 836 6.13 4.37 -37.06
CA ALA A 836 5.96 4.63 -35.63
C ALA A 836 5.48 3.38 -34.90
N VAL A 837 5.75 3.31 -33.59
CA VAL A 837 5.09 2.31 -32.72
C VAL A 837 3.60 2.62 -32.59
N TYR A 838 3.25 3.91 -32.54
CA TYR A 838 1.89 4.39 -32.42
C TYR A 838 1.73 5.70 -33.19
N ALA A 839 0.65 5.87 -33.93
CA ALA A 839 0.31 7.12 -34.57
C ALA A 839 -1.21 7.32 -34.53
N LEU A 840 -1.64 8.56 -34.28
CA LEU A 840 -3.05 8.95 -34.27
C LEU A 840 -3.27 10.18 -35.15
N CYS A 841 -4.36 10.18 -35.91
CA CYS A 841 -4.90 11.33 -36.62
C CYS A 841 -6.39 11.48 -36.28
N GLY A 842 -6.71 12.47 -35.45
CA GLY A 842 -8.08 12.90 -35.16
C GLY A 842 -8.54 13.95 -36.17
N ASN A 843 -9.71 13.70 -36.76
CA ASN A 843 -10.31 14.55 -37.77
C ASN A 843 -11.77 14.84 -37.42
N LYS A 844 -12.19 16.11 -37.42
CA LYS A 844 -13.59 16.51 -37.23
C LYS A 844 -14.08 17.26 -38.44
N ALA A 845 -15.16 16.76 -39.07
CA ALA A 845 -15.77 17.36 -40.26
C ALA A 845 -14.76 17.67 -41.38
N GLY A 846 -13.83 16.75 -41.65
CA GLY A 846 -12.81 16.89 -42.69
C GLY A 846 -11.66 17.83 -42.31
N LYS A 847 -11.52 18.25 -41.05
CA LYS A 847 -10.39 19.03 -40.54
C LYS A 847 -9.63 18.23 -39.50
N GLU A 848 -8.33 18.05 -39.72
CA GLU A 848 -7.44 17.43 -38.74
C GLU A 848 -7.33 18.34 -37.52
N THR A 849 -7.58 17.78 -36.34
CA THR A 849 -7.60 18.51 -35.06
C THR A 849 -6.45 18.10 -34.15
N THR A 850 -6.05 16.83 -34.19
CA THR A 850 -5.01 16.28 -33.33
C THR A 850 -4.21 15.24 -34.11
N LEU A 851 -2.90 15.37 -34.16
CA LEU A 851 -1.99 14.38 -34.70
C LEU A 851 -0.97 14.00 -33.63
N PHE A 852 -0.71 12.71 -33.51
CA PHE A 852 0.29 12.20 -32.59
C PHE A 852 1.17 11.17 -33.27
N LEU A 853 2.48 11.37 -33.19
CA LEU A 853 3.53 10.44 -33.60
C LEU A 853 4.18 9.91 -32.33
N GLY A 854 3.97 8.65 -31.98
CA GLY A 854 4.54 7.98 -30.81
C GLY A 854 5.71 7.08 -31.19
N ASN A 855 6.89 7.38 -30.64
CA ASN A 855 8.14 6.67 -30.89
C ASN A 855 8.37 6.37 -32.38
N GLY A 856 8.36 7.42 -33.22
CA GLY A 856 8.39 7.26 -34.67
C GLY A 856 9.15 8.36 -35.41
N THR A 857 9.26 8.21 -36.72
CA THR A 857 10.00 9.12 -37.61
C THR A 857 9.14 9.77 -38.69
N LEU A 858 7.94 9.23 -38.94
CA LEU A 858 7.02 9.75 -39.94
C LEU A 858 5.57 9.56 -39.50
N LEU A 859 4.78 10.62 -39.58
CA LEU A 859 3.33 10.58 -39.68
C LEU A 859 2.91 11.48 -40.84
N GLN A 860 2.20 10.95 -41.82
CA GLN A 860 1.76 11.65 -43.00
C GLN A 860 0.27 11.41 -43.24
N THR A 861 -0.44 12.50 -43.51
CA THR A 861 -1.85 12.57 -43.90
C THR A 861 -1.98 13.45 -45.16
N PRO A 862 -3.17 13.64 -45.75
CA PRO A 862 -3.35 14.56 -46.87
C PRO A 862 -2.96 16.01 -46.58
N ARG A 863 -3.06 16.45 -45.32
CA ARG A 863 -2.85 17.87 -44.95
C ARG A 863 -1.60 18.10 -44.13
N VAL A 864 -1.15 17.12 -43.36
CA VAL A 864 -0.05 17.27 -42.43
C VAL A 864 1.00 16.19 -42.66
N THR A 865 2.27 16.56 -42.51
CA THR A 865 3.39 15.61 -42.46
C THR A 865 4.33 15.99 -41.33
N ILE A 866 4.52 15.08 -40.39
CA ILE A 866 5.52 15.17 -39.31
C ILE A 866 6.68 14.24 -39.68
N LYS A 867 7.90 14.78 -39.71
CA LYS A 867 9.13 14.03 -39.97
C LYS A 867 10.17 14.30 -38.90
N SER A 868 10.82 13.26 -38.41
CA SER A 868 11.95 13.34 -37.50
C SER A 868 13.08 12.45 -38.00
N GLU A 869 14.33 12.87 -37.79
CA GLU A 869 15.52 12.07 -38.16
C GLU A 869 15.72 10.87 -37.22
N LYS A 870 15.23 10.97 -35.99
CA LYS A 870 15.30 9.93 -34.95
C LYS A 870 13.91 9.66 -34.40
N PRO A 871 13.65 8.46 -33.83
CA PRO A 871 12.38 8.19 -33.17
C PRO A 871 12.05 9.27 -32.13
N ALA A 872 10.85 9.85 -32.24
CA ALA A 872 10.38 10.94 -31.41
C ALA A 872 8.91 10.73 -31.04
N ASN A 873 8.52 11.35 -29.93
CA ASN A 873 7.12 11.63 -29.63
C ASN A 873 6.80 13.05 -30.11
N VAL A 874 5.78 13.23 -30.92
CA VAL A 874 5.32 14.54 -31.40
C VAL A 874 3.81 14.62 -31.30
N LEU A 875 3.33 15.56 -30.48
CA LEU A 875 1.93 16.00 -30.46
C LEU A 875 1.81 17.26 -31.32
N LEU A 876 0.80 17.31 -32.18
CA LEU A 876 0.40 18.49 -32.93
C LEU A 876 -1.11 18.66 -32.78
N GLU A 877 -1.55 19.77 -32.23
CA GLU A 877 -2.95 20.06 -31.93
C GLU A 877 -3.37 21.40 -32.55
N HIS A 878 -4.58 21.46 -33.10
CA HIS A 878 -5.19 22.70 -33.57
C HIS A 878 -6.10 23.29 -32.49
N GLN A 879 -5.69 24.43 -31.93
CA GLN A 879 -6.47 25.22 -30.98
C GLN A 879 -7.18 26.40 -31.68
N LEU A 880 -7.86 27.28 -30.93
CA LEU A 880 -8.68 28.36 -31.51
C LEU A 880 -7.88 29.38 -32.33
N ASP A 881 -6.64 29.63 -31.94
CA ASP A 881 -5.72 30.65 -32.46
C ASP A 881 -4.59 30.08 -33.34
N GLY A 882 -4.50 28.76 -33.49
CA GLY A 882 -3.60 28.11 -34.45
C GLY A 882 -3.14 26.72 -34.03
N TRP A 883 -2.03 26.30 -34.62
CA TRP A 883 -1.41 25.00 -34.33
C TRP A 883 -0.44 25.11 -33.17
N TYR A 884 -0.46 24.12 -32.30
CA TYR A 884 0.45 23.96 -31.18
C TYR A 884 1.12 22.59 -31.25
N TYR A 885 2.36 22.50 -30.79
CA TYR A 885 3.09 21.24 -30.82
C TYR A 885 3.91 21.01 -29.56
N GLU A 886 4.17 19.74 -29.27
CA GLU A 886 5.22 19.32 -28.36
C GLU A 886 6.02 18.20 -29.02
N ALA A 887 7.34 18.25 -28.92
CA ALA A 887 8.22 17.27 -29.53
C ALA A 887 9.36 16.86 -28.60
N SER A 888 9.60 15.56 -28.48
CA SER A 888 10.74 15.03 -27.70
C SER A 888 12.08 15.12 -28.44
N ALA A 889 12.06 15.49 -29.73
CA ALA A 889 13.24 15.70 -30.56
C ALA A 889 12.92 16.72 -31.66
N ASP A 890 13.95 17.34 -32.22
CA ASP A 890 13.82 18.23 -33.38
C ASP A 890 13.12 17.52 -34.55
N CYS A 891 12.12 18.16 -35.13
CA CYS A 891 11.32 17.60 -36.20
C CYS A 891 10.93 18.67 -37.23
N THR A 892 10.35 18.21 -38.33
CA THR A 892 9.80 19.06 -39.37
C THR A 892 8.30 18.78 -39.49
N ILE A 893 7.50 19.82 -39.36
CA ILE A 893 6.04 19.75 -39.48
C ILE A 893 5.67 20.49 -40.76
N THR A 894 4.98 19.82 -41.68
CA THR A 894 4.47 20.42 -42.91
C THR A 894 2.95 20.45 -42.86
N ILE A 895 2.34 21.63 -43.00
CA ILE A 895 0.89 21.81 -42.97
C ILE A 895 0.47 22.49 -44.27
N LYS A 896 -0.35 21.82 -45.09
CA LYS A 896 -0.83 22.32 -46.40
C LYS A 896 0.31 22.87 -47.29
N GLY A 897 1.46 22.22 -47.28
CA GLY A 897 2.64 22.58 -48.08
C GLY A 897 3.60 23.58 -47.42
N GLN A 898 3.21 24.25 -46.34
CA GLN A 898 4.12 25.10 -45.57
C GLN A 898 4.90 24.27 -44.56
N THR A 899 6.22 24.41 -44.56
CA THR A 899 7.13 23.60 -43.73
C THR A 899 7.70 24.43 -42.57
N TYR A 900 7.63 23.87 -41.36
CA TYR A 900 8.10 24.47 -40.11
C TYR A 900 9.20 23.58 -39.52
N LYS A 901 10.30 24.20 -39.06
CA LYS A 901 11.32 23.50 -38.28
C LYS A 901 10.96 23.62 -36.80
N ALA A 902 10.47 22.53 -36.22
CA ALA A 902 10.07 22.43 -34.84
C ALA A 902 11.24 21.92 -33.99
N LYS A 903 11.55 22.59 -32.89
CA LYS A 903 12.60 22.16 -31.95
C LYS A 903 12.02 21.23 -30.90
N ALA A 904 12.86 20.46 -30.22
CA ALA A 904 12.41 19.74 -29.03
C ALA A 904 11.93 20.73 -27.96
N THR A 905 10.77 20.47 -27.35
CA THR A 905 10.16 21.33 -26.34
C THR A 905 9.84 20.54 -25.07
N LYS A 906 9.56 21.24 -23.96
CA LYS A 906 9.02 20.66 -22.73
C LYS A 906 7.69 21.34 -22.46
N GLY A 907 6.60 20.71 -22.89
CA GLY A 907 5.27 21.31 -22.96
C GLY A 907 4.92 21.85 -24.34
N LEU A 908 3.65 22.25 -24.46
CA LEU A 908 3.01 22.65 -25.70
C LEU A 908 3.39 24.08 -26.10
N GLU A 909 3.88 24.26 -27.33
CA GLU A 909 4.29 25.57 -27.88
C GLU A 909 3.51 25.93 -29.15
N TYR A 910 3.26 27.23 -29.36
CA TYR A 910 2.63 27.72 -30.57
C TYR A 910 3.54 27.50 -31.79
N LEU A 911 3.00 26.87 -32.84
CA LEU A 911 3.66 26.67 -34.12
C LEU A 911 3.54 27.96 -34.96
N GLY A 912 4.31 28.99 -34.56
CA GLY A 912 4.45 30.26 -35.26
C GLY A 912 5.22 30.15 -36.59
N ARG A 913 5.17 31.20 -37.40
CA ARG A 913 5.79 31.27 -38.74
C ARG A 913 7.28 30.97 -38.77
#